data_AF-A0A137Q594-F1
#
_entry.id   AF-A0A137Q594-F1
#
_cell.length_a   1.000
_cell.length_b   1.000
_cell.length_c   1.000
_cell.angle_alpha   90.00
_cell.angle_beta   90.00
_cell.angle_gamma   90.00
#
_symmetry.space_group_name_H-M   'P 1'
#
loop_
_entity.id
_entity.type
_entity.pdbx_description
1 polymer ?
#
loop_
_entity_poly.entity_id
_entity_poly.type
_entity_poly.pdbx_seq_one_letter_code
_entity_poly.pdbx_strand_id
1 'polypeptide(L)'
;MVDENTPMVLVAYRAVQAKNRNLLRDYVMKTFDTPKGRTAFQATTQVQKLLEMYFALNGTRLPDEFKPPSVIEESSPYWKYGFVLPLGELLPTDIGSLSVFEGCATCGEEANHSCVRSLCRAVSSGTWTTITLESNPWGETKEPGGHIGVINHTTGSVSYIESEELESVPKNRYGDKYFLLKLQCPMVGPQSFILVYDVHRSFTLYMLEDKNGEAIKVALRQFSPEKRPIFRWAKRIGYWEWNLSYLSTINHPLVMANKKSKKTSIAKQKAPESAITPQSMINETPSTQLSHEDLVYVLRGMRIDVPPHTKISTEKLRARLERALAAAQRSSKYFNDTETEIKTIDSNSLPICTNLEQILTAFCKLGPRQGDLPKLDWFSIDDREVTARQASAILYFFFEEVEEHGIDCVSYVDEQTWRALIVRVLSVRMIDEDTPMVLVAYRAVQAKNKNSMREYVMKTISTPKGRTAFNTPAVTQKVLEMYLALNGARLSSEFEPPPVIEQSSPHWKYGFVLPLGELLPVDIGPLSVFEGCATCGEEARSSCAKCDNVQYCSKACQKLDFHAHKSLCRAVSSGTWTTITLESYPWAEPKDPGDRIGVMNNTTGSIVHIDSGVPRDRYGDIYFLLKLQCPKVGPQGILFVYDVHRSFCLYMCKEKNLEAIKVALRQFSPEKRPIFRWAKRAGDWDWKVCFESVPEYVPPW
;
A
#
# COMPACT_ATOMS: atom_id res chain seq x y z
N MET A 1 13.41 -27.25 10.77
CA MET A 1 11.96 -27.08 10.61
C MET A 1 11.36 -27.17 12.02
N VAL A 2 10.49 -26.25 12.43
CA VAL A 2 9.82 -26.31 13.76
C VAL A 2 8.67 -27.32 13.74
N ASP A 3 8.02 -27.45 12.59
CA ASP A 3 7.02 -28.47 12.23
C ASP A 3 7.19 -28.81 10.73
N GLU A 4 6.31 -29.63 10.15
CA GLU A 4 6.38 -30.03 8.73
C GLU A 4 6.41 -28.86 7.73
N ASN A 5 5.93 -27.68 8.13
CA ASN A 5 5.67 -26.53 7.26
C ASN A 5 6.35 -25.22 7.70
N THR A 6 6.89 -25.14 8.92
CA THR A 6 7.44 -23.90 9.46
C THR A 6 8.98 -23.93 9.48
N PRO A 7 9.66 -23.28 8.52
CA PRO A 7 11.11 -23.24 8.48
C PRO A 7 11.67 -22.32 9.56
N MET A 8 12.49 -22.90 10.42
CA MET A 8 13.34 -22.16 11.35
C MET A 8 14.66 -21.86 10.65
N VAL A 9 15.03 -20.58 10.58
CA VAL A 9 16.26 -20.17 9.91
C VAL A 9 17.33 -19.90 10.95
N LEU A 10 18.40 -20.68 10.92
CA LEU A 10 19.58 -20.46 11.75
C LEU A 10 20.40 -19.31 11.17
N VAL A 11 20.73 -18.33 12.01
CA VAL A 11 21.41 -17.11 11.60
C VAL A 11 22.66 -16.93 12.43
N ALA A 12 23.81 -16.97 11.77
CA ALA A 12 25.05 -16.45 12.33
C ALA A 12 25.07 -14.94 12.10
N TYR A 13 25.21 -14.14 13.15
CA TYR A 13 25.22 -12.68 13.07
C TYR A 13 26.38 -12.07 13.86
N ARG A 14 26.81 -10.89 13.42
CA ARG A 14 27.88 -10.13 14.05
C ARG A 14 27.65 -8.63 13.89
N ALA A 15 27.75 -7.87 14.98
CA ALA A 15 27.70 -6.42 14.97
C ALA A 15 29.10 -5.82 14.76
N VAL A 16 29.23 -4.86 13.83
CA VAL A 16 30.53 -4.30 13.43
C VAL A 16 30.46 -2.77 13.39
N GLN A 17 31.35 -2.09 14.15
CA GLN A 17 31.45 -0.63 14.17
C GLN A 17 32.83 -0.18 13.63
N ALA A 18 32.85 0.58 12.53
CA ALA A 18 34.11 1.08 11.94
C ALA A 18 34.36 2.56 12.26
N LYS A 19 35.63 2.97 12.21
CA LYS A 19 36.08 4.37 12.41
C LYS A 19 35.58 5.33 11.32
N ASN A 20 35.32 4.82 10.10
CA ASN A 20 34.71 5.58 9.01
C ASN A 20 33.88 4.65 8.10
N ARG A 21 33.06 5.26 7.22
CA ARG A 21 32.12 4.57 6.33
C ARG A 21 32.79 3.66 5.30
N ASN A 22 33.92 4.08 4.75
CA ASN A 22 34.61 3.35 3.68
C ASN A 22 35.22 2.03 4.19
N LEU A 23 35.75 2.03 5.42
CA LEU A 23 36.25 0.83 6.08
C LEU A 23 35.14 -0.16 6.45
N LEU A 24 33.97 0.34 6.89
CA LEU A 24 32.81 -0.53 7.15
C LEU A 24 32.34 -1.21 5.88
N ARG A 25 32.21 -0.43 4.79
CA ARG A 25 31.82 -0.94 3.47
C ARG A 25 32.79 -2.01 2.99
N ASP A 26 34.09 -1.74 3.08
CA ASP A 26 35.12 -2.69 2.68
C ASP A 26 35.13 -3.97 3.52
N TYR A 27 34.84 -3.89 4.82
CA TYR A 27 34.73 -5.06 5.69
C TYR A 27 33.50 -5.91 5.35
N VAL A 28 32.31 -5.31 5.28
CA VAL A 28 31.06 -6.00 4.92
C VAL A 28 31.21 -6.69 3.56
N MET A 29 31.86 -6.01 2.61
CA MET A 29 32.09 -6.55 1.27
C MET A 29 33.08 -7.73 1.22
N LYS A 30 33.78 -8.06 2.31
CA LYS A 30 34.72 -9.19 2.39
C LYS A 30 34.26 -10.30 3.31
N THR A 31 33.56 -9.96 4.39
CA THR A 31 33.03 -10.94 5.35
C THR A 31 31.92 -11.79 4.75
N PHE A 32 31.10 -11.20 3.88
CA PHE A 32 29.99 -11.90 3.23
C PHE A 32 30.35 -12.43 1.83
N ASP A 33 31.64 -12.64 1.56
CA ASP A 33 32.15 -13.11 0.26
C ASP A 33 32.02 -14.62 0.03
N THR A 34 30.90 -15.21 0.45
CA THR A 34 30.56 -16.60 0.12
C THR A 34 29.52 -16.64 -1.01
N PRO A 35 29.61 -17.61 -1.93
CA PRO A 35 28.82 -17.67 -3.17
C PRO A 35 27.29 -17.80 -3.02
N LYS A 36 26.71 -17.73 -1.82
CA LYS A 36 25.26 -17.93 -1.56
C LYS A 36 24.47 -16.66 -1.21
N GLY A 37 24.99 -15.50 -1.58
CA GLY A 37 24.19 -14.28 -1.76
C GLY A 37 24.37 -13.24 -0.66
N ARG A 38 24.34 -11.97 -1.07
CA ARG A 38 24.50 -10.79 -0.20
C ARG A 38 23.37 -9.81 -0.45
N THR A 39 22.78 -9.31 0.62
CA THR A 39 21.86 -8.17 0.56
C THR A 39 22.24 -7.17 1.65
N ALA A 40 22.45 -5.92 1.28
CA ALA A 40 22.82 -4.86 2.22
C ALA A 40 21.64 -3.92 2.39
N PHE A 41 21.06 -3.91 3.59
CA PHE A 41 19.94 -3.03 3.93
C PHE A 41 20.43 -1.83 4.75
N GLN A 42 19.96 -0.63 4.40
CA GLN A 42 20.28 0.57 5.15
C GLN A 42 19.32 0.69 6.33
N ALA A 43 19.77 0.26 7.51
CA ALA A 43 18.99 0.33 8.75
C ALA A 43 19.53 1.41 9.69
N THR A 44 18.65 2.06 10.46
CA THR A 44 19.06 2.97 11.53
C THR A 44 19.76 2.20 12.64
N THR A 45 20.58 2.87 13.46
CA THR A 45 21.27 2.23 14.60
C THR A 45 20.30 1.59 15.59
N GLN A 46 19.07 2.12 15.72
CA GLN A 46 18.03 1.56 16.58
C GLN A 46 17.51 0.22 16.05
N VAL A 47 17.24 0.13 14.75
CA VAL A 47 16.81 -1.12 14.09
C VAL A 47 17.90 -2.18 14.17
N GLN A 48 19.16 -1.80 13.99
CA GLN A 48 20.30 -2.73 14.12
C GLN A 48 20.42 -3.30 15.54
N LYS A 49 20.25 -2.46 16.58
CA LYS A 49 20.23 -2.92 17.98
C LYS A 49 19.03 -3.82 18.27
N LEU A 50 17.86 -3.51 17.72
CA LEU A 50 16.65 -4.33 17.89
C LEU A 50 16.83 -5.73 17.27
N LEU A 51 17.36 -5.80 16.06
CA LEU A 51 17.68 -7.07 15.40
C LEU A 51 18.74 -7.87 16.17
N GLU A 52 19.76 -7.19 16.71
CA GLU A 52 20.77 -7.84 17.56
C GLU A 52 20.13 -8.44 18.81
N MET A 53 19.24 -7.70 19.49
CA MET A 53 18.50 -8.20 20.65
C MET A 53 17.60 -9.39 20.30
N TYR A 54 16.88 -9.31 19.17
CA TYR A 54 15.98 -10.36 18.71
C TYR A 54 16.74 -11.66 18.39
N PHE A 55 17.83 -11.58 17.62
CA PHE A 55 18.63 -12.75 17.29
C PHE A 55 19.34 -13.32 18.53
N ALA A 56 19.78 -12.47 19.47
CA ALA A 56 20.33 -12.93 20.74
C ALA A 56 19.31 -13.70 21.58
N LEU A 57 18.09 -13.16 21.71
CA LEU A 57 17.01 -13.78 22.47
C LEU A 57 16.61 -15.14 21.89
N ASN A 58 16.59 -15.28 20.57
CA ASN A 58 16.32 -16.57 19.94
C ASN A 58 17.52 -17.52 20.02
N GLY A 59 18.75 -16.99 19.95
CA GLY A 59 19.97 -17.78 20.10
C GLY A 59 20.10 -18.53 21.42
N THR A 60 19.51 -18.02 22.51
CA THR A 60 19.47 -18.73 23.79
C THR A 60 18.56 -19.95 23.79
N ARG A 61 17.66 -20.07 22.81
CA ARG A 61 16.67 -21.15 22.66
C ARG A 61 17.11 -22.23 21.66
N LEU A 62 18.33 -22.15 21.16
CA LEU A 62 18.86 -22.97 20.07
C LEU A 62 19.52 -24.25 20.61
N PRO A 63 19.14 -25.47 20.17
CA PRO A 63 19.70 -26.70 20.72
C PRO A 63 21.21 -26.85 20.44
N ASP A 64 21.94 -27.54 21.33
CA ASP A 64 23.41 -27.63 21.28
C ASP A 64 23.95 -28.30 20.01
N GLU A 65 23.24 -29.28 19.46
CA GLU A 65 23.57 -29.95 18.19
C GLU A 65 23.54 -29.04 16.96
N PHE A 66 22.97 -27.83 17.10
CA PHE A 66 22.94 -26.78 16.07
C PHE A 66 23.94 -25.64 16.33
N LYS A 67 24.71 -25.73 17.42
CA LYS A 67 25.88 -24.87 17.61
C LYS A 67 27.01 -25.45 16.74
N PRO A 68 27.70 -24.62 15.95
CA PRO A 68 28.65 -25.12 14.95
C PRO A 68 29.80 -25.93 15.58
N PRO A 69 30.40 -26.88 14.84
CA PRO A 69 31.52 -27.66 15.34
C PRO A 69 32.69 -26.74 15.75
N SER A 70 33.41 -27.10 16.83
CA SER A 70 34.50 -26.35 17.48
C SER A 70 35.59 -25.83 16.52
N VAL A 71 35.74 -26.46 15.35
CA VAL A 71 36.63 -26.03 14.25
C VAL A 71 36.27 -24.64 13.70
N ILE A 72 35.02 -24.17 13.86
CA ILE A 72 34.59 -22.82 13.44
C ILE A 72 34.94 -21.75 14.49
N GLU A 73 35.00 -22.10 15.78
CA GLU A 73 35.32 -21.16 16.86
C GLU A 73 36.77 -20.67 16.83
N GLU A 74 37.71 -21.53 16.43
CA GLU A 74 39.13 -21.17 16.33
C GLU A 74 39.42 -20.12 15.25
N SER A 75 38.53 -20.01 14.26
CA SER A 75 38.75 -19.14 13.09
C SER A 75 38.13 -17.74 13.21
N SER A 76 37.11 -17.52 14.05
CA SER A 76 36.56 -16.17 14.26
C SER A 76 35.66 -16.03 15.50
N PRO A 77 36.17 -15.58 16.66
CA PRO A 77 35.48 -15.60 17.96
C PRO A 77 34.36 -14.55 18.13
N TYR A 78 33.84 -13.96 17.05
CA TYR A 78 32.95 -12.79 17.10
C TYR A 78 31.56 -13.02 16.49
N TRP A 79 31.27 -14.23 16.03
CA TRP A 79 29.95 -14.58 15.53
C TRP A 79 29.07 -15.07 16.67
N LYS A 80 27.85 -14.57 16.69
CA LYS A 80 26.77 -15.06 17.54
C LYS A 80 25.81 -15.86 16.66
N TYR A 81 25.11 -16.80 17.27
CA TYR A 81 24.16 -17.65 16.55
C TYR A 81 22.78 -17.46 17.17
N GLY A 82 21.80 -17.31 16.29
CA GLY A 82 20.40 -17.11 16.60
C GLY A 82 19.55 -17.88 15.62
N PHE A 83 18.23 -17.81 15.79
CA PHE A 83 17.32 -18.23 14.74
C PHE A 83 16.22 -17.21 14.55
N VAL A 84 15.60 -17.23 13.38
CA VAL A 84 14.50 -16.32 13.02
C VAL A 84 13.26 -17.14 12.75
N LEU A 85 12.16 -16.66 13.32
CA LEU A 85 10.82 -17.07 12.99
C LEU A 85 10.10 -15.86 12.35
N PRO A 86 9.13 -16.08 11.44
CA PRO A 86 8.35 -14.99 10.85
C PRO A 86 7.65 -14.13 11.93
N LEU A 87 7.69 -12.80 11.80
CA LEU A 87 7.03 -11.85 12.72
C LEU A 87 5.67 -11.42 12.15
N GLY A 88 4.59 -11.53 12.94
CA GLY A 88 3.24 -11.05 12.59
C GLY A 88 2.88 -9.71 13.24
N GLU A 89 1.78 -9.09 12.80
CA GLU A 89 1.20 -7.90 13.43
C GLU A 89 0.69 -8.20 14.86
N LEU A 90 0.89 -7.26 15.79
CA LEU A 90 0.36 -7.36 17.15
C LEU A 90 -1.10 -6.91 17.16
N LEU A 91 -2.04 -7.84 17.40
CA LEU A 91 -3.45 -7.48 17.51
C LEU A 91 -3.75 -6.77 18.84
N PRO A 92 -4.78 -5.90 18.95
CA PRO A 92 -5.16 -5.27 20.22
C PRO A 92 -5.48 -6.26 21.35
N THR A 93 -5.97 -7.46 21.00
CA THR A 93 -6.16 -8.60 21.92
C THR A 93 -4.83 -9.22 22.35
N ASP A 94 -3.83 -9.22 21.46
CA ASP A 94 -2.48 -9.69 21.74
C ASP A 94 -1.74 -8.67 22.60
N ILE A 95 -1.97 -7.38 22.39
CA ILE A 95 -1.44 -6.31 23.24
C ILE A 95 -2.04 -6.41 24.65
N GLY A 96 -3.33 -6.76 24.77
CA GLY A 96 -4.00 -6.99 26.05
C GLY A 96 -3.58 -8.27 26.78
N SER A 97 -3.15 -9.31 26.06
CA SER A 97 -2.60 -10.55 26.65
C SER A 97 -1.09 -10.47 26.91
N LEU A 98 -0.35 -9.70 26.11
CA LEU A 98 1.09 -9.41 26.28
C LEU A 98 1.35 -8.40 27.41
N SER A 99 0.33 -7.64 27.82
CA SER A 99 0.43 -6.65 28.89
C SER A 99 -0.10 -7.10 30.24
N VAL A 100 -0.45 -8.39 30.40
CA VAL A 100 -0.44 -8.99 31.75
C VAL A 100 1.02 -9.27 32.07
N PHE A 101 1.71 -8.28 32.64
CA PHE A 101 3.04 -8.51 33.19
C PHE A 101 2.90 -9.51 34.35
N GLU A 102 3.22 -10.79 34.11
CA GLU A 102 3.48 -11.78 35.18
C GLU A 102 4.89 -11.60 35.79
N GLY A 103 5.66 -10.64 35.29
CA GLY A 103 6.97 -10.23 35.80
C GLY A 103 6.92 -8.95 36.63
N CYS A 104 7.98 -8.72 37.42
CA CYS A 104 8.08 -7.52 38.23
C CYS A 104 8.28 -6.27 37.35
N ALA A 105 7.32 -5.34 37.43
CA ALA A 105 7.32 -4.08 36.68
C ALA A 105 8.52 -3.14 36.95
N THR A 106 9.34 -3.42 37.97
CA THR A 106 10.55 -2.65 38.27
C THR A 106 11.77 -3.11 37.47
N CYS A 107 11.84 -4.41 37.10
CA CYS A 107 13.04 -5.02 36.52
C CYS A 107 12.81 -5.73 35.17
N GLY A 108 11.56 -6.05 34.82
CA GLY A 108 11.20 -6.61 33.50
C GLY A 108 11.42 -8.12 33.33
N GLU A 109 11.79 -8.85 34.40
CA GLU A 109 11.99 -10.32 34.41
C GLU A 109 10.92 -11.04 35.25
N GLU A 110 10.86 -12.39 35.17
CA GLU A 110 10.07 -13.25 36.07
C GLU A 110 10.28 -12.78 37.51
N ALA A 111 9.18 -12.61 38.25
CA ALA A 111 9.21 -11.95 39.54
C ALA A 111 9.96 -12.82 40.57
N ASN A 112 11.30 -12.77 40.59
CA ASN A 112 12.07 -13.48 41.59
C ASN A 112 11.79 -12.85 42.96
N HIS A 113 12.08 -13.58 44.03
CA HIS A 113 11.79 -13.12 45.38
C HIS A 113 12.44 -11.75 45.71
N SER A 114 13.52 -11.34 45.03
CA SER A 114 14.14 -10.01 45.16
C SER A 114 13.40 -8.92 44.40
N CYS A 115 12.88 -9.18 43.20
CA CYS A 115 12.07 -8.25 42.41
C CYS A 115 10.65 -8.12 42.99
N VAL A 116 10.04 -9.22 43.45
CA VAL A 116 8.82 -9.18 44.28
C VAL A 116 9.11 -8.50 45.61
N ARG A 117 10.24 -8.76 46.29
CA ARG A 117 10.60 -7.98 47.49
C ARG A 117 10.89 -6.52 47.16
N SER A 118 11.38 -6.17 45.99
CA SER A 118 11.66 -4.77 45.62
C SER A 118 10.40 -4.04 45.21
N LEU A 119 9.47 -4.70 44.50
CA LEU A 119 8.14 -4.20 44.21
C LEU A 119 7.30 -4.16 45.49
N CYS A 120 7.25 -5.24 46.26
CA CYS A 120 6.60 -5.29 47.57
C CYS A 120 7.25 -4.31 48.54
N ARG A 121 8.58 -4.10 48.57
CA ARG A 121 9.19 -3.01 49.37
C ARG A 121 8.80 -1.66 48.79
N ALA A 122 8.89 -1.40 47.49
CA ALA A 122 8.46 -0.13 46.91
C ALA A 122 6.98 0.19 47.19
N VAL A 123 6.14 -0.85 47.22
CA VAL A 123 4.71 -0.79 47.51
C VAL A 123 4.42 -0.80 49.01
N SER A 124 5.21 -1.46 49.87
CA SER A 124 4.95 -1.58 51.33
C SER A 124 5.73 -0.57 52.17
N SER A 125 6.88 -0.11 51.69
CA SER A 125 7.72 0.92 52.30
C SER A 125 7.51 2.30 51.68
N GLY A 126 6.78 2.38 50.56
CA GLY A 126 6.34 3.65 50.01
C GLY A 126 5.32 4.29 50.93
N THR A 127 5.47 5.58 51.22
CA THR A 127 4.36 6.36 51.75
C THR A 127 3.28 6.43 50.67
N TRP A 128 2.01 6.22 51.06
CA TRP A 128 0.86 6.33 50.18
C TRP A 128 0.05 7.56 50.57
N THR A 129 -0.42 8.28 49.57
CA THR A 129 -1.36 9.39 49.77
C THR A 129 -2.63 9.08 49.01
N THR A 130 -3.75 9.18 49.71
CA THR A 130 -5.06 9.19 49.07
C THR A 130 -5.20 10.47 48.25
N ILE A 131 -5.47 10.32 46.97
CA ILE A 131 -5.84 11.39 46.06
C ILE A 131 -7.28 11.20 45.58
N THR A 132 -7.98 12.29 45.34
CA THR A 132 -9.31 12.32 44.73
C THR A 132 -9.16 12.78 43.28
N LEU A 133 -9.64 11.97 42.35
CA LEU A 133 -9.62 12.27 40.92
C LEU A 133 -11.01 12.70 40.44
N GLU A 134 -11.07 13.54 39.42
CA GLU A 134 -12.31 14.02 38.82
C GLU A 134 -12.32 13.86 37.31
N SER A 135 -13.51 13.81 36.72
CA SER A 135 -13.67 13.74 35.27
C SER A 135 -13.66 15.11 34.60
N ASN A 136 -13.85 16.21 35.35
CA ASN A 136 -13.83 17.57 34.83
C ASN A 136 -13.15 18.54 35.82
N PRO A 137 -12.05 19.23 35.43
CA PRO A 137 -11.31 20.08 36.35
C PRO A 137 -11.93 21.47 36.60
N TRP A 138 -13.03 21.82 35.92
CA TRP A 138 -13.56 23.19 35.89
C TRP A 138 -14.83 23.44 36.74
N GLY A 139 -15.29 22.45 37.51
CA GLY A 139 -16.57 22.54 38.24
C GLY A 139 -17.77 22.75 37.31
N GLU A 140 -18.97 22.95 37.86
CA GLU A 140 -20.20 23.19 37.08
C GLU A 140 -20.22 24.55 36.34
N THR A 141 -19.18 25.37 36.47
CA THR A 141 -19.10 26.67 35.78
C THR A 141 -18.78 26.47 34.30
N LYS A 142 -19.84 26.42 33.50
CA LYS A 142 -19.83 26.45 32.04
C LYS A 142 -19.25 27.78 31.51
N GLU A 143 -17.93 27.89 31.40
CA GLU A 143 -17.34 28.83 30.44
C GLU A 143 -16.92 28.08 29.17
N PRO A 144 -17.50 28.42 28.00
CA PRO A 144 -17.22 27.71 26.75
C PRO A 144 -15.90 28.23 26.15
N GLY A 145 -14.89 27.36 26.04
CA GLY A 145 -13.71 27.65 25.20
C GLY A 145 -12.36 27.09 25.65
N GLY A 146 -12.26 26.40 26.79
CA GLY A 146 -10.99 25.82 27.25
C GLY A 146 -10.66 24.48 26.57
N HIS A 147 -9.93 24.46 25.45
CA HIS A 147 -9.40 23.22 24.88
C HIS A 147 -8.07 22.83 25.54
N ILE A 148 -7.95 21.58 26.01
CA ILE A 148 -6.70 21.03 26.55
C ILE A 148 -5.99 20.25 25.43
N GLY A 149 -4.80 20.70 25.03
CA GLY A 149 -3.95 19.99 24.07
C GLY A 149 -3.03 18.96 24.74
N VAL A 150 -3.04 17.73 24.25
CA VAL A 150 -2.17 16.63 24.71
C VAL A 150 -1.26 16.16 23.56
N ILE A 151 0.05 16.09 23.80
CA ILE A 151 1.03 15.66 22.78
C ILE A 151 1.28 14.16 22.87
N ASN A 152 1.19 13.47 21.72
CA ASN A 152 1.73 12.13 21.53
C ASN A 152 3.21 12.23 21.19
N HIS A 153 4.08 11.94 22.15
CA HIS A 153 5.53 12.07 21.98
C HIS A 153 6.14 11.03 21.00
N THR A 154 5.41 9.98 20.63
CA THR A 154 5.88 8.98 19.66
C THR A 154 5.63 9.43 18.22
N THR A 155 4.52 10.14 17.99
CA THR A 155 4.09 10.59 16.65
C THR A 155 4.25 12.09 16.44
N GLY A 156 4.51 12.87 17.49
CA GLY A 156 4.59 14.32 17.47
C GLY A 156 3.24 15.05 17.38
N SER A 157 2.12 14.31 17.35
CA SER A 157 0.79 14.89 17.11
C SER A 157 0.17 15.48 18.39
N VAL A 158 -0.51 16.63 18.27
CA VAL A 158 -1.32 17.24 19.33
C VAL A 158 -2.78 16.80 19.17
N SER A 159 -3.36 16.19 20.20
CA SER A 159 -4.78 15.83 20.26
C SER A 159 -5.50 16.73 21.27
N TYR A 160 -6.65 17.29 20.88
CA TYR A 160 -7.52 18.08 21.75
C TYR A 160 -8.62 17.18 22.31
N ILE A 161 -8.92 17.33 23.60
CA ILE A 161 -10.00 16.57 24.26
C ILE A 161 -11.21 17.49 24.40
N GLU A 162 -12.36 17.07 23.85
CA GLU A 162 -13.65 17.76 24.00
C GLU A 162 -14.34 17.32 25.29
N SER A 163 -15.04 18.24 25.97
CA SER A 163 -15.51 18.05 27.35
C SER A 163 -16.73 17.12 27.51
N GLU A 164 -17.41 16.74 26.43
CA GLU A 164 -18.72 16.08 26.51
C GLU A 164 -18.66 14.55 26.78
N GLU A 165 -17.49 13.91 26.76
CA GLU A 165 -17.38 12.44 26.88
C GLU A 165 -17.18 11.88 28.31
N LEU A 166 -17.24 12.71 29.36
CA LEU A 166 -16.62 12.37 30.66
C LEU A 166 -17.57 12.21 31.86
N GLU A 167 -18.89 12.11 31.66
CA GLU A 167 -19.85 12.07 32.79
C GLU A 167 -19.96 10.74 33.56
N SER A 168 -19.34 9.65 33.08
CA SER A 168 -19.42 8.34 33.77
C SER A 168 -18.10 7.92 34.40
N VAL A 169 -18.17 7.44 35.65
CA VAL A 169 -17.04 6.84 36.36
C VAL A 169 -16.44 5.70 35.53
N PRO A 170 -15.14 5.71 35.19
CA PRO A 170 -14.54 4.63 34.43
C PRO A 170 -14.70 3.29 35.14
N LYS A 171 -15.10 2.25 34.39
CA LYS A 171 -15.17 0.88 34.91
C LYS A 171 -13.80 0.50 35.50
N ASN A 172 -13.78 0.03 36.75
CA ASN A 172 -12.55 -0.40 37.40
C ASN A 172 -12.02 -1.69 36.77
N ARG A 173 -11.29 -1.59 35.65
CA ARG A 173 -10.69 -2.74 34.96
C ARG A 173 -9.66 -3.48 35.83
N TYR A 174 -9.14 -2.82 36.86
CA TYR A 174 -8.06 -3.34 37.71
C TYR A 174 -8.53 -3.98 39.02
N GLY A 175 -9.80 -3.85 39.38
CA GLY A 175 -10.33 -4.33 40.68
C GLY A 175 -9.56 -3.73 41.87
N ASP A 176 -9.23 -4.56 42.87
CA ASP A 176 -8.48 -4.14 44.07
C ASP A 176 -6.94 -4.19 43.90
N LYS A 177 -6.45 -4.35 42.66
CA LYS A 177 -5.02 -4.49 42.36
C LYS A 177 -4.33 -3.13 42.25
N TYR A 178 -3.01 -3.13 42.46
CA TYR A 178 -2.15 -1.98 42.17
C TYR A 178 -1.83 -1.93 40.67
N PHE A 179 -1.78 -0.73 40.09
CA PHE A 179 -1.46 -0.51 38.68
C PHE A 179 -0.73 0.82 38.47
N LEU A 180 -0.16 1.01 37.27
CA LEU A 180 0.67 2.17 36.97
C LEU A 180 -0.17 3.28 36.32
N LEU A 181 -0.10 4.47 36.91
CA LEU A 181 -0.67 5.70 36.36
C LEU A 181 0.42 6.57 35.76
N LYS A 182 0.07 7.23 34.66
CA LYS A 182 0.84 8.28 34.02
C LYS A 182 0.25 9.63 34.41
N LEU A 183 1.07 10.44 35.07
CA LEU A 183 0.80 11.81 35.47
C LEU A 183 1.44 12.76 34.44
N GLN A 184 0.66 13.68 33.89
CA GLN A 184 1.14 14.62 32.88
C GLN A 184 0.69 16.04 33.22
N CYS A 185 1.65 16.96 33.31
CA CYS A 185 1.36 18.38 33.47
C CYS A 185 0.82 18.94 32.14
N PRO A 186 -0.32 19.64 32.13
CA PRO A 186 -0.85 20.26 30.91
C PRO A 186 0.13 21.31 30.36
N MET A 187 0.17 21.41 29.02
CA MET A 187 1.02 22.37 28.30
C MET A 187 0.48 23.80 28.41
N VAL A 188 -0.85 23.94 28.37
CA VAL A 188 -1.59 25.21 28.36
C VAL A 188 -2.73 25.10 29.39
N GLY A 189 -2.86 26.07 30.28
CA GLY A 189 -3.86 26.09 31.37
C GLY A 189 -3.24 26.38 32.75
N PRO A 190 -4.07 26.64 33.77
CA PRO A 190 -3.60 26.87 35.13
C PRO A 190 -2.86 25.62 35.65
N GLN A 191 -1.78 25.82 36.40
CA GLN A 191 -0.98 24.72 37.00
C GLN A 191 -1.72 24.00 38.15
N SER A 192 -3.00 24.29 38.34
CA SER A 192 -3.84 23.80 39.43
C SER A 192 -4.31 22.36 39.24
N PHE A 193 -3.93 21.67 38.15
CA PHE A 193 -4.25 20.26 37.98
C PHE A 193 -3.22 19.45 37.18
N ILE A 194 -3.26 18.13 37.36
CA ILE A 194 -2.44 17.14 36.64
C ILE A 194 -3.35 16.14 35.93
N LEU A 195 -3.08 15.86 34.65
CA LEU A 195 -3.78 14.83 33.87
C LEU A 195 -3.31 13.44 34.31
N VAL A 196 -4.26 12.55 34.59
CA VAL A 196 -4.02 11.20 35.12
C VAL A 196 -4.69 10.17 34.21
N TYR A 197 -3.90 9.28 33.62
CA TYR A 197 -4.42 8.17 32.82
C TYR A 197 -3.58 6.92 33.03
N ASP A 198 -4.17 5.74 32.85
CA ASP A 198 -3.43 4.49 32.93
C ASP A 198 -2.61 4.21 31.66
N VAL A 199 -1.71 3.24 31.72
CA VAL A 199 -0.83 2.86 30.60
C VAL A 199 -1.63 2.43 29.35
N HIS A 200 -2.83 1.88 29.56
CA HIS A 200 -3.71 1.39 28.49
C HIS A 200 -4.70 2.45 27.96
N ARG A 201 -4.67 3.68 28.50
CA ARG A 201 -5.66 4.74 28.22
C ARG A 201 -7.11 4.26 28.32
N SER A 202 -7.38 3.36 29.27
CA SER A 202 -8.75 2.96 29.57
C SER A 202 -9.57 4.06 30.25
N PHE A 203 -8.90 5.09 30.79
CA PHE A 203 -9.54 6.32 31.28
C PHE A 203 -8.60 7.53 31.25
N THR A 204 -9.19 8.72 31.32
CA THR A 204 -8.48 10.00 31.51
C THR A 204 -9.20 10.81 32.57
N LEU A 205 -8.51 11.16 33.66
CA LEU A 205 -9.04 11.89 34.82
C LEU A 205 -8.09 13.03 35.22
N TYR A 206 -8.52 13.86 36.17
CA TYR A 206 -7.81 15.05 36.63
C TYR A 206 -7.57 15.00 38.13
N MET A 207 -6.35 15.30 38.56
CA MET A 207 -6.00 15.54 39.96
C MET A 207 -5.96 17.04 40.18
N LEU A 208 -6.85 17.58 41.03
CA LEU A 208 -7.02 19.03 41.29
C LEU A 208 -6.30 19.49 42.56
N GLU A 209 -5.75 20.72 42.56
CA GLU A 209 -4.93 21.30 43.64
C GLU A 209 -5.70 21.55 44.94
N ASP A 210 -6.97 21.93 44.88
CA ASP A 210 -7.82 22.12 46.05
C ASP A 210 -8.06 20.81 46.83
N LYS A 211 -8.17 19.69 46.11
CA LYS A 211 -8.40 18.35 46.70
C LYS A 211 -7.11 17.59 46.99
N ASN A 212 -6.03 17.89 46.27
CA ASN A 212 -4.79 17.10 46.27
C ASN A 212 -3.53 17.96 46.43
N GLY A 213 -3.64 19.12 47.08
CA GLY A 213 -2.61 20.17 47.06
C GLY A 213 -1.20 19.69 47.37
N GLU A 214 -1.01 18.85 48.40
CA GLU A 214 0.32 18.30 48.70
C GLU A 214 0.82 17.31 47.64
N ALA A 215 -0.05 16.43 47.13
CA ALA A 215 0.32 15.46 46.10
C ALA A 215 0.70 16.14 44.77
N ILE A 216 -0.01 17.22 44.40
CA ILE A 216 0.30 18.03 43.22
C ILE A 216 1.61 18.77 43.40
N LYS A 217 1.84 19.44 44.53
CA LYS A 217 3.12 20.12 44.80
C LYS A 217 4.30 19.16 44.68
N VAL A 218 4.16 17.93 45.17
CA VAL A 218 5.20 16.90 45.08
C VAL A 218 5.39 16.43 43.64
N ALA A 219 4.32 16.17 42.90
CA ALA A 219 4.41 15.78 41.49
C ALA A 219 5.03 16.90 40.63
N LEU A 220 4.63 18.16 40.85
CA LEU A 220 5.19 19.36 40.19
C LEU A 220 6.70 19.51 40.40
N ARG A 221 7.21 19.24 41.61
CA ARG A 221 8.67 19.23 41.86
C ARG A 221 9.42 18.11 41.14
N GLN A 222 8.72 17.04 40.76
CA GLN A 222 9.31 15.87 40.12
C GLN A 222 9.23 15.92 38.59
N PHE A 223 8.41 16.81 38.02
CA PHE A 223 8.40 17.04 36.58
C PHE A 223 9.74 17.68 36.19
N SER A 224 10.36 17.18 35.11
CA SER A 224 11.54 17.84 34.56
C SER A 224 11.14 19.24 34.03
N PRO A 225 12.11 20.16 33.79
CA PRO A 225 11.82 21.45 33.15
C PRO A 225 11.07 21.33 31.81
N GLU A 226 11.17 20.19 31.14
CA GLU A 226 10.48 19.84 29.89
C GLU A 226 9.08 19.24 30.09
N LYS A 227 8.55 19.21 31.33
CA LYS A 227 7.24 18.66 31.70
C LYS A 227 7.00 17.21 31.25
N ARG A 228 8.04 16.36 31.25
CA ARG A 228 7.91 14.96 30.84
C ARG A 228 7.00 14.17 31.80
N PRO A 229 6.13 13.27 31.30
CA PRO A 229 5.20 12.54 32.15
C PRO A 229 5.91 11.68 33.21
N ILE A 230 5.31 11.59 34.39
CA ILE A 230 5.78 10.80 35.53
C ILE A 230 4.90 9.57 35.70
N PHE A 231 5.47 8.45 36.12
CA PHE A 231 4.73 7.21 36.38
C PHE A 231 4.68 6.88 37.87
N ARG A 232 3.50 6.48 38.37
CA ARG A 232 3.25 6.18 39.80
C ARG A 232 2.40 4.94 39.98
N TRP A 233 2.64 4.19 41.05
CA TRP A 233 1.76 3.11 41.44
C TRP A 233 0.52 3.67 42.10
N ALA A 234 -0.63 3.12 41.73
CA ALA A 234 -1.91 3.49 42.29
C ALA A 234 -2.75 2.26 42.63
N LYS A 235 -3.62 2.39 43.63
CA LYS A 235 -4.69 1.46 43.92
C LYS A 235 -5.98 2.24 44.13
N ARG A 236 -7.05 1.85 43.44
CA ARG A 236 -8.37 2.44 43.65
C ARG A 236 -8.93 1.96 44.99
N ILE A 237 -9.37 2.90 45.84
CA ILE A 237 -9.94 2.61 47.16
C ILE A 237 -11.38 3.08 47.32
N GLY A 238 -11.85 3.93 46.40
CA GLY A 238 -13.24 4.40 46.37
C GLY A 238 -13.72 4.72 44.96
N TYR A 239 -14.88 5.36 44.87
CA TYR A 239 -15.45 5.78 43.58
C TYR A 239 -14.54 6.77 42.85
N TRP A 240 -14.03 7.76 43.58
CA TRP A 240 -13.12 8.80 43.07
C TRP A 240 -11.79 8.85 43.84
N GLU A 241 -11.57 7.94 44.79
CA GLU A 241 -10.42 7.94 45.70
C GLU A 241 -9.41 6.85 45.34
N TRP A 242 -8.13 7.24 45.33
CA TRP A 242 -7.02 6.44 44.85
C TRP A 242 -5.83 6.60 45.79
N ASN A 243 -5.21 5.52 46.21
CA ASN A 243 -3.92 5.58 46.91
C ASN A 243 -2.80 5.66 45.89
N LEU A 244 -2.00 6.73 45.91
CA LEU A 244 -0.85 6.97 45.04
C LEU A 244 0.47 6.87 45.84
N SER A 245 1.48 6.19 45.32
CA SER A 245 2.78 6.06 46.02
C SER A 245 3.64 7.34 45.93
N TYR A 246 4.21 7.77 47.05
CA TYR A 246 4.75 9.13 47.23
C TYR A 246 6.27 9.26 47.06
N LEU A 247 7.06 8.18 47.19
CA LEU A 247 8.53 8.26 47.23
C LEU A 247 9.22 7.13 46.46
N SER A 248 9.22 7.25 45.13
CA SER A 248 10.38 6.97 44.27
C SER A 248 10.08 7.44 42.85
N THR A 249 10.96 8.26 42.27
CA THR A 249 11.06 8.32 40.81
C THR A 249 11.45 6.93 40.35
N ILE A 250 10.53 6.23 39.68
CA ILE A 250 10.85 4.97 39.00
C ILE A 250 11.79 5.35 37.87
N ASN A 251 13.09 5.14 38.03
CA ASN A 251 14.07 5.28 36.95
C ASN A 251 13.88 4.10 36.00
N HIS A 252 12.90 4.21 35.10
CA HIS A 252 12.53 3.16 34.18
C HIS A 252 13.62 2.96 33.11
N PRO A 253 14.06 1.71 32.82
CA PRO A 253 15.19 1.41 31.93
C PRO A 253 15.09 1.95 30.50
N LEU A 254 13.88 2.23 30.00
CA LEU A 254 13.64 2.74 28.64
C LEU A 254 14.26 4.13 28.36
N VAL A 255 14.69 4.88 29.39
CA VAL A 255 15.17 6.26 29.23
C VAL A 255 16.71 6.37 29.13
N MET A 256 17.49 5.34 29.48
CA MET A 256 18.95 5.47 29.66
C MET A 256 19.86 4.89 28.54
N ALA A 257 19.32 4.31 27.47
CA ALA A 257 20.10 3.47 26.53
C ALA A 257 21.05 4.20 25.52
N ASN A 258 21.27 5.52 25.62
CA ASN A 258 21.90 6.32 24.53
C ASN A 258 23.32 6.85 24.77
N LYS A 259 24.04 6.46 25.83
CA LYS A 259 25.40 6.96 26.10
C LYS A 259 26.42 5.81 26.20
N LYS A 260 27.15 5.55 25.09
CA LYS A 260 28.55 5.03 24.96
C LYS A 260 28.70 3.90 23.94
N SER A 261 29.44 4.12 22.84
CA SER A 261 30.80 3.57 22.59
C SER A 261 31.27 3.72 21.12
N LYS A 262 32.60 3.60 20.92
CA LYS A 262 33.47 4.10 19.83
C LYS A 262 34.23 2.95 19.13
N LYS A 263 34.57 3.15 17.84
CA LYS A 263 35.81 2.81 17.07
C LYS A 263 36.36 1.34 17.15
N THR A 264 36.60 0.59 16.04
CA THR A 264 37.82 0.61 15.17
C THR A 264 37.90 -0.61 14.20
N SER A 265 38.65 -0.42 13.09
CA SER A 265 38.99 -1.17 11.83
C SER A 265 39.99 -2.36 11.85
N ILE A 266 39.99 -3.23 10.80
CA ILE A 266 41.17 -3.96 10.22
C ILE A 266 41.03 -4.26 8.70
N ALA A 267 42.18 -4.44 8.00
CA ALA A 267 42.55 -4.37 6.57
C ALA A 267 42.49 -5.68 5.70
N LYS A 268 43.05 -5.60 4.47
CA LYS A 268 42.84 -6.42 3.24
C LYS A 268 44.11 -7.14 2.74
N GLN A 269 43.95 -8.27 2.02
CA GLN A 269 44.91 -8.87 1.07
C GLN A 269 44.20 -9.35 -0.22
N LYS A 270 44.97 -9.51 -1.31
CA LYS A 270 44.60 -9.37 -2.74
C LYS A 270 45.17 -10.54 -3.57
N ALA A 271 44.50 -10.92 -4.67
CA ALA A 271 44.92 -11.92 -5.67
C ALA A 271 44.70 -11.38 -7.12
N PRO A 272 45.25 -12.02 -8.19
CA PRO A 272 45.74 -11.30 -9.38
C PRO A 272 44.72 -11.15 -10.53
N GLU A 273 44.85 -10.04 -11.26
CA GLU A 273 43.99 -9.57 -12.36
C GLU A 273 44.45 -10.10 -13.74
N SER A 274 43.54 -10.72 -14.48
CA SER A 274 43.61 -10.83 -15.95
C SER A 274 42.44 -10.01 -16.53
N ALA A 275 42.72 -9.21 -17.56
CA ALA A 275 41.80 -8.18 -18.05
C ALA A 275 40.64 -8.78 -18.86
N ILE A 276 39.55 -9.10 -18.18
CA ILE A 276 38.26 -9.43 -18.81
C ILE A 276 37.61 -8.12 -19.27
N THR A 277 37.41 -7.96 -20.57
CA THR A 277 36.67 -6.81 -21.12
C THR A 277 35.22 -6.80 -20.61
N PRO A 278 34.71 -5.68 -20.06
CA PRO A 278 33.39 -5.60 -19.40
C PRO A 278 32.20 -6.08 -20.22
N GLN A 279 32.31 -6.08 -21.56
CA GLN A 279 31.24 -6.54 -22.46
C GLN A 279 30.92 -8.04 -22.34
N SER A 280 31.86 -8.90 -21.93
CA SER A 280 31.59 -10.35 -21.78
C SER A 280 30.85 -10.70 -20.47
N MET A 281 30.60 -9.70 -19.61
CA MET A 281 29.96 -9.85 -18.31
C MET A 281 28.46 -9.52 -18.32
N ILE A 282 27.91 -9.18 -19.49
CA ILE A 282 26.55 -8.68 -19.65
C ILE A 282 25.86 -9.58 -20.64
N ASN A 283 24.83 -10.23 -20.16
CA ASN A 283 24.00 -11.05 -21.01
C ASN A 283 22.81 -10.19 -21.43
N GLU A 284 22.48 -10.26 -22.72
CA GLU A 284 21.15 -9.86 -23.14
C GLU A 284 20.15 -10.75 -22.41
N THR A 285 19.16 -10.14 -21.78
CA THR A 285 18.26 -10.93 -20.94
C THR A 285 17.38 -11.80 -21.83
N PRO A 286 17.42 -13.15 -21.69
CA PRO A 286 16.53 -14.01 -22.45
C PRO A 286 15.08 -13.77 -22.00
N SER A 287 14.23 -13.48 -22.98
CA SER A 287 12.76 -13.34 -22.94
C SER A 287 12.16 -12.47 -21.81
N THR A 288 11.38 -11.47 -22.22
CA THR A 288 10.66 -10.47 -21.42
C THR A 288 9.48 -11.01 -20.61
N GLN A 289 9.44 -12.31 -20.35
CA GLN A 289 8.25 -12.95 -19.79
C GLN A 289 8.10 -12.61 -18.30
N LEU A 290 6.97 -11.98 -17.99
CA LEU A 290 6.44 -11.91 -16.64
C LEU A 290 6.03 -13.32 -16.21
N SER A 291 6.25 -13.67 -14.94
CA SER A 291 5.72 -14.93 -14.42
C SER A 291 4.19 -14.88 -14.39
N HIS A 292 3.55 -16.05 -14.29
CA HIS A 292 2.10 -16.14 -14.12
C HIS A 292 1.61 -15.29 -12.93
N GLU A 293 2.31 -15.40 -11.80
CA GLU A 293 2.02 -14.66 -10.58
C GLU A 293 2.18 -13.14 -10.78
N ASP A 294 3.26 -12.70 -11.45
CA ASP A 294 3.46 -11.29 -11.75
C ASP A 294 2.33 -10.72 -12.61
N LEU A 295 1.87 -11.47 -13.62
CA LEU A 295 0.75 -11.05 -14.46
C LEU A 295 -0.53 -10.87 -13.64
N VAL A 296 -0.84 -11.80 -12.73
CA VAL A 296 -2.01 -11.70 -11.83
C VAL A 296 -1.91 -10.45 -10.96
N TYR A 297 -0.77 -10.21 -10.31
CA TYR A 297 -0.61 -9.03 -9.44
C TYR A 297 -0.64 -7.71 -10.21
N VAL A 298 0.02 -7.63 -11.37
CA VAL A 298 0.02 -6.41 -12.19
C VAL A 298 -1.39 -6.09 -12.66
N LEU A 299 -2.14 -7.08 -13.15
CA LEU A 299 -3.54 -6.90 -13.57
C LEU A 299 -4.42 -6.42 -12.41
N ARG A 300 -4.30 -7.04 -11.23
CA ARG A 300 -5.00 -6.59 -10.02
C ARG A 300 -4.61 -5.18 -9.60
N GLY A 301 -3.35 -4.83 -9.74
CA GLY A 301 -2.82 -3.48 -9.54
C GLY A 301 -3.46 -2.42 -10.44
N MET A 302 -3.81 -2.83 -11.67
CA MET A 302 -4.60 -2.06 -12.63
C MET A 302 -6.12 -2.09 -12.33
N ARG A 303 -6.54 -2.66 -11.20
CA ARG A 303 -7.95 -2.85 -10.79
C ARG A 303 -8.75 -3.80 -11.69
N ILE A 304 -8.08 -4.68 -12.43
CA ILE A 304 -8.74 -5.75 -13.18
C ILE A 304 -8.98 -6.91 -12.23
N ASP A 305 -10.23 -7.38 -12.16
CA ASP A 305 -10.59 -8.48 -11.28
C ASP A 305 -9.99 -9.79 -11.82
N VAL A 306 -8.96 -10.30 -11.13
CA VAL A 306 -8.31 -11.57 -11.44
C VAL A 306 -8.22 -12.40 -10.16
N PRO A 307 -8.87 -13.58 -10.08
CA PRO A 307 -8.79 -14.42 -8.91
C PRO A 307 -7.32 -14.77 -8.57
N PRO A 308 -6.89 -14.68 -7.30
CA PRO A 308 -5.49 -14.89 -6.91
C PRO A 308 -4.96 -16.29 -7.23
N HIS A 309 -5.86 -17.28 -7.29
CA HIS A 309 -5.53 -18.68 -7.58
C HIS A 309 -6.03 -19.10 -8.96
N THR A 310 -6.09 -18.15 -9.89
CA THR A 310 -6.50 -18.45 -11.27
C THR A 310 -5.53 -19.41 -11.93
N LYS A 311 -6.08 -20.34 -12.72
CA LYS A 311 -5.36 -21.25 -13.61
C LYS A 311 -5.41 -20.80 -15.06
N ILE A 312 -5.78 -19.54 -15.31
CA ILE A 312 -5.72 -18.95 -16.64
C ILE A 312 -4.30 -19.02 -17.16
N SER A 313 -4.13 -19.41 -18.42
CA SER A 313 -2.81 -19.54 -19.00
C SER A 313 -2.06 -18.20 -19.01
N THR A 314 -0.73 -18.28 -18.92
CA THR A 314 0.16 -17.11 -18.97
C THR A 314 -0.08 -16.28 -20.23
N GLU A 315 -0.37 -16.93 -21.36
CA GLU A 315 -0.66 -16.28 -22.64
C GLU A 315 -1.95 -15.45 -22.58
N LYS A 316 -3.03 -15.98 -21.99
CA LYS A 316 -4.30 -15.27 -21.83
C LYS A 316 -4.18 -14.09 -20.86
N LEU A 317 -3.45 -14.27 -19.74
CA LEU A 317 -3.17 -13.20 -18.80
C LEU A 317 -2.30 -12.10 -19.44
N ARG A 318 -1.29 -12.49 -20.22
CA ARG A 318 -0.43 -11.56 -20.95
C ARG A 318 -1.22 -10.75 -21.98
N ALA A 319 -2.03 -11.41 -22.82
CA ALA A 319 -2.89 -10.73 -23.79
C ALA A 319 -3.86 -9.76 -23.10
N ARG A 320 -4.33 -10.10 -21.89
CA ARG A 320 -5.14 -9.20 -21.07
C ARG A 320 -4.36 -8.00 -20.56
N LEU A 321 -3.11 -8.18 -20.13
CA LEU A 321 -2.24 -7.08 -19.71
C LEU A 321 -1.92 -6.16 -20.90
N GLU A 322 -1.68 -6.71 -22.09
CA GLU A 322 -1.47 -5.93 -23.31
C GLU A 322 -2.70 -5.07 -23.65
N ARG A 323 -3.91 -5.64 -23.58
CA ARG A 323 -5.16 -4.87 -23.73
C ARG A 323 -5.35 -3.82 -22.63
N ALA A 324 -4.96 -4.12 -21.40
CA ALA A 324 -5.01 -3.18 -20.28
C ALA A 324 -4.06 -1.99 -20.49
N LEU A 325 -2.81 -2.25 -20.88
CA LEU A 325 -1.84 -1.21 -21.21
C LEU A 325 -2.32 -0.36 -22.40
N ALA A 326 -2.90 -0.99 -23.43
CA ALA A 326 -3.50 -0.30 -24.57
C ALA A 326 -4.68 0.62 -24.16
N ALA A 327 -5.55 0.17 -23.27
CA ALA A 327 -6.66 0.97 -22.76
C ALA A 327 -6.17 2.12 -21.85
N ALA A 328 -5.18 1.85 -20.99
CA ALA A 328 -4.58 2.83 -20.09
C ALA A 328 -3.91 4.01 -20.84
N GLN A 329 -3.36 3.74 -22.03
CA GLN A 329 -2.81 4.79 -22.91
C GLN A 329 -3.82 5.39 -23.89
N ARG A 330 -5.10 5.03 -23.80
CA ARG A 330 -6.16 5.51 -24.71
C ARG A 330 -5.87 5.24 -26.19
N SER A 331 -5.18 4.13 -26.50
CA SER A 331 -4.74 3.81 -27.86
C SER A 331 -5.88 3.85 -28.89
N SER A 332 -7.08 3.39 -28.54
CA SER A 332 -8.25 3.42 -29.42
C SER A 332 -8.67 4.83 -29.86
N LYS A 333 -8.41 5.86 -29.05
CA LYS A 333 -8.66 7.26 -29.41
C LYS A 333 -7.72 7.72 -30.53
N TYR A 334 -6.48 7.23 -30.54
CA TYR A 334 -5.42 7.73 -31.41
C TYR A 334 -5.24 6.92 -32.67
N PHE A 335 -5.43 5.60 -32.61
CA PHE A 335 -5.00 4.70 -33.67
C PHE A 335 -6.14 4.08 -34.48
N ASN A 336 -7.42 4.34 -34.14
CA ASN A 336 -8.58 3.76 -34.85
C ASN A 336 -8.38 2.26 -35.15
N ASP A 337 -7.80 1.54 -34.19
CA ASP A 337 -7.53 0.11 -34.34
C ASP A 337 -8.87 -0.62 -34.43
N THR A 338 -8.95 -1.53 -35.40
CA THR A 338 -9.98 -2.56 -35.36
C THR A 338 -9.41 -3.78 -34.63
N GLU A 339 -10.27 -4.71 -34.20
CA GLU A 339 -9.80 -5.95 -33.54
C GLU A 339 -8.81 -6.76 -34.41
N THR A 340 -8.82 -6.55 -35.73
CA THR A 340 -8.06 -7.32 -36.71
C THR A 340 -6.85 -6.60 -37.31
N GLU A 341 -6.80 -5.26 -37.27
CA GLU A 341 -5.73 -4.48 -37.91
C GLU A 341 -5.15 -3.44 -36.95
N ILE A 342 -3.88 -3.63 -36.59
CA ILE A 342 -3.07 -2.61 -35.91
C ILE A 342 -2.57 -1.64 -36.98
N LYS A 343 -3.04 -0.39 -36.93
CA LYS A 343 -2.53 0.63 -37.86
C LYS A 343 -1.12 1.00 -37.48
N THR A 344 -0.22 0.91 -38.46
CA THR A 344 1.14 1.43 -38.32
C THR A 344 1.12 2.95 -38.38
N ILE A 345 2.04 3.56 -37.65
CA ILE A 345 2.22 5.01 -37.56
C ILE A 345 3.50 5.35 -38.30
N ASP A 346 3.40 6.19 -39.31
CA ASP A 346 4.56 6.89 -39.85
C ASP A 346 4.91 8.05 -38.92
N SER A 347 5.84 7.80 -38.01
CA SER A 347 6.25 8.78 -37.01
C SER A 347 6.96 9.99 -37.61
N ASN A 348 7.47 9.89 -38.84
CA ASN A 348 8.10 11.02 -39.54
C ASN A 348 7.07 12.01 -40.08
N SER A 349 5.85 11.55 -40.35
CA SER A 349 4.72 12.41 -40.76
C SER A 349 4.16 13.27 -39.63
N LEU A 350 4.42 12.91 -38.37
CA LEU A 350 3.87 13.63 -37.21
C LEU A 350 4.67 14.92 -36.92
N PRO A 351 3.98 16.03 -36.57
CA PRO A 351 4.62 17.29 -36.22
C PRO A 351 5.54 17.12 -35.01
N ILE A 352 6.69 17.80 -35.04
CA ILE A 352 7.64 17.83 -33.92
C ILE A 352 7.04 18.67 -32.78
N CYS A 353 7.07 18.13 -31.57
CA CYS A 353 6.71 18.88 -30.38
C CYS A 353 7.83 19.87 -30.05
N THR A 354 7.57 21.17 -30.22
CA THR A 354 8.53 22.24 -29.89
C THR A 354 8.37 22.76 -28.46
N ASN A 355 7.26 22.45 -27.79
CA ASN A 355 6.97 22.89 -26.43
C ASN A 355 6.98 21.71 -25.46
N LEU A 356 8.09 21.55 -24.73
CA LEU A 356 8.24 20.45 -23.77
C LEU A 356 7.22 20.53 -22.62
N GLU A 357 6.72 21.71 -22.23
CA GLU A 357 5.71 21.86 -21.17
C GLU A 357 4.39 21.12 -21.51
N GLN A 358 4.11 20.94 -22.81
CA GLN A 358 2.96 20.14 -23.26
C GLN A 358 3.12 18.66 -22.91
N ILE A 359 4.35 18.16 -22.79
CA ILE A 359 4.65 16.79 -22.36
C ILE A 359 4.18 16.61 -20.93
N LEU A 360 4.74 17.37 -19.99
CA LEU A 360 4.34 17.25 -18.58
C LEU A 360 2.84 17.51 -18.39
N THR A 361 2.28 18.49 -19.11
CA THR A 361 0.83 18.75 -19.06
C THR A 361 0.02 17.53 -19.50
N ALA A 362 0.38 16.86 -20.59
CA ALA A 362 -0.32 15.68 -21.07
C ALA A 362 -0.15 14.47 -20.12
N PHE A 363 1.05 14.26 -19.57
CA PHE A 363 1.30 13.22 -18.58
C PHE A 363 0.58 13.50 -17.25
N CYS A 364 0.42 14.76 -16.84
CA CYS A 364 -0.40 15.17 -15.70
C CYS A 364 -1.91 14.98 -15.95
N LYS A 365 -2.39 15.29 -17.16
CA LYS A 365 -3.82 15.16 -17.53
C LYS A 365 -4.29 13.71 -17.43
N LEU A 366 -3.46 12.76 -17.84
CA LEU A 366 -3.81 11.34 -17.89
C LEU A 366 -3.26 10.53 -16.71
N GLY A 367 -2.12 10.94 -16.14
CA GLY A 367 -1.45 10.27 -15.04
C GLY A 367 -2.18 10.41 -13.70
N PRO A 368 -1.66 9.74 -12.65
CA PRO A 368 -2.18 9.89 -11.30
C PRO A 368 -2.16 11.37 -10.88
N ARG A 369 -3.24 11.85 -10.27
CA ARG A 369 -3.29 13.23 -9.76
C ARG A 369 -2.13 13.41 -8.79
N GLN A 370 -1.50 14.58 -8.79
CA GLN A 370 -0.30 14.85 -7.99
C GLN A 370 -0.50 14.58 -6.47
N GLY A 371 -1.74 14.62 -5.97
CA GLY A 371 -2.10 14.23 -4.60
C GLY A 371 -2.34 12.73 -4.37
N ASP A 372 -2.60 11.97 -5.43
CA ASP A 372 -2.78 10.52 -5.44
C ASP A 372 -1.46 9.77 -5.68
N LEU A 373 -0.36 10.48 -5.94
CA LEU A 373 0.99 9.95 -5.81
C LEU A 373 1.32 9.91 -4.31
N PRO A 374 1.17 8.76 -3.62
CA PRO A 374 1.57 8.68 -2.24
C PRO A 374 3.03 9.13 -2.09
N LYS A 375 3.37 9.77 -0.97
CA LYS A 375 4.76 9.89 -0.50
C LYS A 375 5.31 8.51 -0.08
N LEU A 376 4.95 7.45 -0.80
CA LEU A 376 5.48 6.13 -0.61
C LEU A 376 6.98 6.21 -0.89
N ASP A 377 7.77 5.49 -0.10
CA ASP A 377 9.17 5.26 -0.42
C ASP A 377 9.22 4.32 -1.64
N TRP A 378 9.01 4.89 -2.83
CA TRP A 378 8.79 4.22 -4.12
C TRP A 378 9.89 3.22 -4.48
N PHE A 379 11.03 3.32 -3.82
CA PHE A 379 12.22 2.54 -4.07
C PHE A 379 12.40 1.32 -3.15
N SER A 380 11.51 1.10 -2.16
CA SER A 380 11.70 0.05 -1.15
C SER A 380 10.56 -0.97 -1.00
N ILE A 381 9.38 -0.73 -1.58
CA ILE A 381 8.25 -1.66 -1.46
C ILE A 381 8.16 -2.55 -2.71
N ASP A 382 8.49 -3.83 -2.56
CA ASP A 382 8.23 -4.91 -3.53
C ASP A 382 6.73 -5.29 -3.50
N ASP A 383 5.87 -4.29 -3.69
CA ASP A 383 4.44 -4.51 -3.81
C ASP A 383 4.11 -4.62 -5.30
N ARG A 384 3.96 -5.87 -5.75
CA ARG A 384 3.65 -6.17 -7.16
C ARG A 384 2.32 -5.55 -7.60
N GLU A 385 1.40 -5.25 -6.69
CA GLU A 385 0.13 -4.60 -7.02
C GLU A 385 0.29 -3.10 -7.34
N VAL A 386 1.37 -2.44 -6.89
CA VAL A 386 1.61 -1.03 -7.27
C VAL A 386 2.41 -0.88 -8.57
N THR A 387 2.87 -1.98 -9.17
CA THR A 387 3.72 -1.99 -10.37
C THR A 387 3.21 -1.10 -11.50
N ALA A 388 1.91 -1.18 -11.83
CA ALA A 388 1.34 -0.39 -12.93
C ALA A 388 1.33 1.11 -12.62
N ARG A 389 1.04 1.49 -11.36
CA ARG A 389 1.12 2.90 -10.91
C ARG A 389 2.56 3.39 -10.87
N GLN A 390 3.48 2.55 -10.40
CA GLN A 390 4.92 2.83 -10.45
C GLN A 390 5.39 3.07 -11.89
N ALA A 391 4.95 2.26 -12.86
CA ALA A 391 5.30 2.45 -14.26
C ALA A 391 4.83 3.82 -14.79
N SER A 392 3.60 4.23 -14.50
CA SER A 392 3.09 5.56 -14.85
C SER A 392 3.89 6.69 -14.19
N ALA A 393 4.16 6.58 -12.88
CA ALA A 393 4.95 7.57 -12.15
C ALA A 393 6.40 7.67 -12.65
N ILE A 394 7.03 6.53 -12.96
CA ILE A 394 8.38 6.46 -13.53
C ILE A 394 8.43 7.22 -14.86
N LEU A 395 7.44 7.04 -15.73
CA LEU A 395 7.37 7.76 -16.99
C LEU A 395 7.17 9.25 -16.77
N TYR A 396 6.31 9.65 -15.82
CA TYR A 396 6.15 11.05 -15.44
C TYR A 396 7.48 11.69 -15.01
N PHE A 397 8.20 11.07 -14.06
CA PHE A 397 9.50 11.58 -13.59
C PHE A 397 10.54 11.62 -14.69
N PHE A 398 10.54 10.63 -15.58
CA PHE A 398 11.43 10.66 -16.73
C PHE A 398 11.19 11.89 -17.61
N PHE A 399 9.94 12.27 -17.84
CA PHE A 399 9.65 13.46 -18.66
C PHE A 399 9.88 14.77 -17.94
N GLU A 400 9.68 14.82 -16.62
CA GLU A 400 10.10 15.95 -15.78
C GLU A 400 11.61 16.18 -15.93
N GLU A 401 12.39 15.11 -15.88
CA GLU A 401 13.83 15.13 -16.08
C GLU A 401 14.26 15.53 -17.51
N VAL A 402 13.54 15.05 -18.53
CA VAL A 402 13.75 15.45 -19.93
C VAL A 402 13.49 16.95 -20.11
N GLU A 403 12.42 17.48 -19.52
CA GLU A 403 12.05 18.89 -19.62
C GLU A 403 13.00 19.80 -18.84
N GLU A 404 13.23 19.52 -17.56
CA GLU A 404 14.03 20.39 -16.67
C GLU A 404 15.52 20.36 -17.00
N HIS A 405 16.05 19.19 -17.37
CA HIS A 405 17.49 18.98 -17.48
C HIS A 405 17.95 18.61 -18.90
N GLY A 406 17.03 18.52 -19.86
CA GLY A 406 17.34 18.15 -21.25
C GLY A 406 17.92 16.75 -21.36
N ILE A 407 17.50 15.83 -20.48
CA ILE A 407 18.04 14.47 -20.41
C ILE A 407 17.55 13.67 -21.61
N ASP A 408 18.48 12.99 -22.27
CA ASP A 408 18.17 12.16 -23.43
C ASP A 408 18.19 10.66 -23.12
N CYS A 409 18.68 10.25 -21.95
CA CYS A 409 18.89 8.86 -21.60
C CYS A 409 18.72 8.61 -20.09
N VAL A 410 17.91 7.62 -19.75
CA VAL A 410 17.64 7.17 -18.39
C VAL A 410 17.93 5.68 -18.24
N SER A 411 18.32 5.26 -17.04
CA SER A 411 18.45 3.84 -16.69
C SER A 411 17.60 3.50 -15.46
N TYR A 412 16.84 2.42 -15.55
CA TYR A 412 16.10 1.83 -14.44
C TYR A 412 16.86 0.58 -14.02
N VAL A 413 17.38 0.51 -12.80
CA VAL A 413 18.25 -0.56 -12.32
C VAL A 413 17.57 -1.27 -11.16
N ASP A 414 17.51 -2.59 -11.20
CA ASP A 414 17.09 -3.41 -10.08
C ASP A 414 18.35 -3.87 -9.36
N GLU A 415 18.57 -3.37 -8.15
CA GLU A 415 19.73 -3.76 -7.35
C GLU A 415 19.65 -5.20 -6.79
N GLN A 416 18.53 -5.90 -6.89
CA GLN A 416 18.42 -7.29 -6.44
C GLN A 416 18.76 -8.26 -7.56
N THR A 417 18.24 -7.99 -8.76
CA THR A 417 18.40 -8.90 -9.92
C THR A 417 19.54 -8.51 -10.86
N TRP A 418 20.19 -7.36 -10.59
CA TRP A 418 21.16 -6.72 -11.48
C TRP A 418 20.65 -6.67 -12.91
N ARG A 419 19.37 -6.30 -13.06
CA ARG A 419 18.72 -6.03 -14.33
C ARG A 419 18.62 -4.53 -14.51
N ALA A 420 18.83 -4.05 -15.73
CA ALA A 420 18.57 -2.67 -16.06
C ALA A 420 17.77 -2.52 -17.36
N LEU A 421 16.82 -1.59 -17.37
CA LEU A 421 16.14 -1.09 -18.56
C LEU A 421 16.68 0.30 -18.86
N ILE A 422 17.33 0.46 -20.01
CA ILE A 422 17.89 1.73 -20.47
C ILE A 422 16.94 2.27 -21.53
N VAL A 423 16.51 3.52 -21.40
CA VAL A 423 15.58 4.18 -22.32
C VAL A 423 16.19 5.51 -22.76
N ARG A 424 16.24 5.73 -24.08
CA ARG A 424 16.78 6.93 -24.71
C ARG A 424 15.71 7.63 -25.54
N VAL A 425 15.50 8.92 -25.32
CA VAL A 425 14.60 9.76 -26.13
C VAL A 425 15.25 10.00 -27.49
N LEU A 426 14.48 9.79 -28.56
CA LEU A 426 14.89 10.07 -29.94
C LEU A 426 14.31 11.39 -30.42
N SER A 427 13.01 11.55 -30.26
CA SER A 427 12.29 12.78 -30.57
C SER A 427 10.93 12.77 -29.87
N VAL A 428 10.31 13.94 -29.77
CA VAL A 428 8.94 14.09 -29.30
C VAL A 428 8.09 14.60 -30.46
N ARG A 429 7.01 13.90 -30.75
CA ARG A 429 6.05 14.20 -31.83
C ARG A 429 4.67 14.44 -31.24
N MET A 430 3.80 15.14 -31.94
CA MET A 430 2.41 15.35 -31.50
C MET A 430 1.48 14.48 -32.34
N ILE A 431 0.66 13.64 -31.68
CA ILE A 431 -0.37 12.83 -32.36
C ILE A 431 -1.59 13.70 -32.69
N ASP A 432 -1.97 14.54 -31.73
CA ASP A 432 -2.98 15.59 -31.86
C ASP A 432 -2.48 16.87 -31.18
N GLU A 433 -3.30 17.90 -31.05
CA GLU A 433 -2.91 19.20 -30.47
C GLU A 433 -2.44 19.10 -28.99
N ASP A 434 -2.82 18.04 -28.28
CA ASP A 434 -2.65 17.91 -26.82
C ASP A 434 -1.84 16.67 -26.40
N THR A 435 -1.54 15.75 -27.32
CA THR A 435 -1.00 14.43 -27.00
C THR A 435 0.40 14.23 -27.60
N PRO A 436 1.45 14.36 -26.79
CA PRO A 436 2.80 14.04 -27.20
C PRO A 436 3.02 12.53 -27.24
N MET A 437 3.72 12.10 -28.28
CA MET A 437 4.30 10.78 -28.47
C MET A 437 5.81 10.90 -28.43
N VAL A 438 6.42 10.23 -27.45
CA VAL A 438 7.87 10.26 -27.26
C VAL A 438 8.47 9.03 -27.91
N LEU A 439 9.15 9.20 -29.04
CA LEU A 439 9.90 8.12 -29.68
C LEU A 439 11.12 7.79 -28.82
N VAL A 440 11.30 6.50 -28.54
CA VAL A 440 12.40 6.02 -27.70
C VAL A 440 13.13 4.84 -28.32
N ALA A 441 14.44 4.77 -28.07
CA ALA A 441 15.21 3.54 -28.18
C ALA A 441 15.37 2.95 -26.77
N TYR A 442 15.20 1.65 -26.62
CA TYR A 442 15.33 1.01 -25.32
C TYR A 442 16.06 -0.34 -25.40
N ARG A 443 16.67 -0.73 -24.28
CA ARG A 443 17.36 -2.01 -24.14
C ARG A 443 17.28 -2.50 -22.70
N ALA A 444 16.96 -3.79 -22.54
CA ALA A 444 17.07 -4.47 -21.26
C ALA A 444 18.37 -5.28 -21.20
N VAL A 445 19.11 -5.16 -20.10
CA VAL A 445 20.36 -5.88 -19.87
C VAL A 445 20.35 -6.53 -18.50
N GLN A 446 21.06 -7.65 -18.36
CA GLN A 446 21.29 -8.28 -17.08
C GLN A 446 22.78 -8.54 -16.87
N ALA A 447 23.32 -8.05 -15.77
CA ALA A 447 24.72 -8.22 -15.43
C ALA A 447 24.91 -9.38 -14.45
N LYS A 448 26.09 -9.99 -14.47
CA LYS A 448 26.46 -11.04 -13.50
C LYS A 448 26.59 -10.50 -12.06
N ASN A 449 26.88 -9.21 -11.90
CA ASN A 449 27.10 -8.57 -10.60
C ASN A 449 26.89 -7.05 -10.64
N LYS A 450 26.79 -6.43 -9.45
CA LYS A 450 26.61 -4.98 -9.25
C LYS A 450 27.65 -4.12 -9.95
N ASN A 451 28.93 -4.50 -9.90
CA ASN A 451 30.01 -3.69 -10.47
C ASN A 451 29.93 -3.66 -12.00
N SER A 452 29.67 -4.81 -12.62
CA SER A 452 29.49 -4.93 -14.07
C SER A 452 28.27 -4.16 -14.54
N MET A 453 27.15 -4.21 -13.78
CA MET A 453 25.96 -3.40 -14.09
C MET A 453 26.28 -1.91 -14.03
N ARG A 454 26.91 -1.46 -12.94
CA ARG A 454 27.25 -0.04 -12.76
C ARG A 454 28.20 0.44 -13.85
N GLU A 455 29.24 -0.32 -14.16
CA GLU A 455 30.20 0.04 -15.21
C GLU A 455 29.52 0.14 -16.57
N TYR A 456 28.63 -0.80 -16.90
CA TYR A 456 27.89 -0.78 -18.14
C TYR A 456 26.92 0.38 -18.25
N VAL A 457 26.11 0.60 -17.22
CA VAL A 457 25.14 1.70 -17.17
C VAL A 457 25.90 3.01 -17.32
N MET A 458 26.96 3.23 -16.53
CA MET A 458 27.79 4.43 -16.63
C MET A 458 28.35 4.62 -18.04
N LYS A 459 28.91 3.57 -18.65
CA LYS A 459 29.45 3.64 -20.02
C LYS A 459 28.37 3.97 -21.05
N THR A 460 27.16 3.42 -20.88
CA THR A 460 26.05 3.59 -21.82
C THR A 460 25.39 4.98 -21.71
N ILE A 461 25.35 5.54 -20.48
CA ILE A 461 24.78 6.87 -20.20
C ILE A 461 25.82 8.00 -20.18
N SER A 462 27.09 7.75 -20.55
CA SER A 462 28.19 8.74 -20.47
C SER A 462 28.03 9.96 -21.41
N THR A 463 26.86 10.21 -21.99
CA THR A 463 26.57 11.45 -22.69
C THR A 463 26.50 12.61 -21.67
N PRO A 464 26.86 13.85 -22.05
CA PRO A 464 26.72 15.01 -21.16
C PRO A 464 25.29 15.23 -20.63
N LYS A 465 24.30 14.62 -21.29
CA LYS A 465 22.87 14.69 -21.00
C LYS A 465 22.30 13.40 -20.39
N GLY A 466 23.12 12.39 -20.10
CA GLY A 466 22.66 11.16 -19.46
C GLY A 466 22.49 11.34 -17.95
N ARG A 467 21.38 10.86 -17.39
CA ARG A 467 21.12 10.92 -15.93
C ARG A 467 20.87 9.57 -15.29
N THR A 468 20.75 9.67 -13.97
CA THR A 468 20.82 8.69 -12.89
C THR A 468 20.10 7.35 -13.14
N ALA A 469 20.67 6.30 -12.56
CA ALA A 469 19.99 5.03 -12.36
C ALA A 469 18.89 5.17 -11.30
N PHE A 470 17.63 5.03 -11.70
CA PHE A 470 16.52 4.88 -10.76
C PHE A 470 16.49 3.44 -10.26
N ASN A 471 16.36 3.22 -8.94
CA ASN A 471 16.11 1.88 -8.45
C ASN A 471 14.70 1.47 -8.89
N THR A 472 14.53 0.35 -9.58
CA THR A 472 13.22 -0.05 -10.10
C THR A 472 13.13 -1.57 -10.09
N PRO A 473 12.10 -2.17 -9.46
CA PRO A 473 11.94 -3.62 -9.43
C PRO A 473 11.91 -4.23 -10.83
N ALA A 474 12.47 -5.44 -10.99
CA ALA A 474 12.49 -6.13 -12.29
C ALA A 474 11.09 -6.33 -12.89
N VAL A 475 10.07 -6.54 -12.06
CA VAL A 475 8.67 -6.68 -12.52
C VAL A 475 8.19 -5.39 -13.21
N THR A 476 8.42 -4.23 -12.59
CA THR A 476 8.12 -2.91 -13.17
C THR A 476 8.90 -2.66 -14.46
N GLN A 477 10.18 -3.02 -14.50
CA GLN A 477 10.97 -2.92 -15.73
C GLN A 477 10.43 -3.82 -16.86
N LYS A 478 9.96 -5.04 -16.55
CA LYS A 478 9.35 -5.94 -17.53
C LYS A 478 8.00 -5.43 -18.05
N VAL A 479 7.18 -4.81 -17.18
CA VAL A 479 5.94 -4.15 -17.60
C VAL A 479 6.24 -2.97 -18.54
N LEU A 480 7.23 -2.13 -18.21
CA LEU A 480 7.69 -1.05 -19.10
C LEU A 480 8.25 -1.59 -20.42
N GLU A 481 9.02 -2.67 -20.40
CA GLU A 481 9.53 -3.29 -21.64
C GLU A 481 8.39 -3.85 -22.51
N MET A 482 7.38 -4.47 -21.90
CA MET A 482 6.19 -4.96 -22.61
C MET A 482 5.38 -3.81 -23.20
N TYR A 483 5.18 -2.74 -22.44
CA TYR A 483 4.53 -1.52 -22.89
C TYR A 483 5.26 -0.89 -24.11
N LEU A 484 6.58 -0.76 -24.02
CA LEU A 484 7.40 -0.23 -25.12
C LEU A 484 7.37 -1.14 -26.35
N ALA A 485 7.38 -2.47 -26.16
CA ALA A 485 7.28 -3.42 -27.25
C ALA A 485 5.91 -3.38 -27.95
N LEU A 486 4.82 -3.26 -27.17
CA LEU A 486 3.46 -3.11 -27.70
C LEU A 486 3.36 -1.87 -28.59
N ASN A 487 3.94 -0.75 -28.16
CA ASN A 487 3.96 0.47 -28.94
C ASN A 487 4.93 0.40 -30.13
N GLY A 488 6.09 -0.25 -29.96
CA GLY A 488 7.03 -0.50 -31.06
C GLY A 488 6.43 -1.28 -32.22
N ALA A 489 5.53 -2.24 -31.93
CA ALA A 489 4.81 -2.99 -32.97
C ALA A 489 3.89 -2.12 -33.85
N ARG A 490 3.59 -0.88 -33.43
CA ARG A 490 2.80 0.10 -34.17
C ARG A 490 3.65 1.05 -35.01
N LEU A 491 4.96 1.03 -34.88
CA LEU A 491 5.81 1.82 -35.76
C LEU A 491 5.76 1.23 -37.18
N SER A 492 5.78 2.10 -38.20
CA SER A 492 5.95 1.66 -39.58
C SER A 492 7.22 0.81 -39.71
N SER A 493 7.18 -0.24 -40.54
CA SER A 493 8.37 -0.99 -40.91
C SER A 493 9.41 -0.13 -41.65
N GLU A 494 9.00 1.03 -42.16
CA GLU A 494 9.86 2.04 -42.78
C GLU A 494 10.48 3.01 -41.75
N PHE A 495 10.21 2.84 -40.46
CA PHE A 495 10.83 3.67 -39.43
C PHE A 495 12.34 3.42 -39.40
N GLU A 496 13.11 4.40 -39.88
CA GLU A 496 14.57 4.39 -39.81
C GLU A 496 15.04 5.05 -38.52
N PRO A 497 15.82 4.35 -37.67
CA PRO A 497 16.35 4.94 -36.46
C PRO A 497 17.40 6.01 -36.77
N PRO A 498 17.58 7.02 -35.90
CA PRO A 498 18.64 8.01 -36.09
C PRO A 498 20.03 7.34 -36.20
N PRO A 499 20.89 7.76 -37.16
CA PRO A 499 22.18 7.10 -37.43
C PRO A 499 23.12 6.98 -36.22
N VAL A 500 22.98 7.88 -35.24
CA VAL A 500 23.78 7.93 -34.01
C VAL A 500 23.62 6.66 -33.16
N ILE A 501 22.48 5.96 -33.27
CA ILE A 501 22.20 4.79 -32.44
C ILE A 501 22.78 3.51 -33.05
N GLU A 502 22.69 3.37 -34.37
CA GLU A 502 23.15 2.18 -35.10
C GLU A 502 24.65 1.89 -34.87
N GLN A 503 25.47 2.92 -34.75
CA GLN A 503 26.91 2.78 -34.54
C GLN A 503 27.29 2.28 -33.14
N SER A 504 26.39 2.39 -32.16
CA SER A 504 26.73 2.22 -30.74
C SER A 504 26.48 0.80 -30.20
N SER A 505 25.52 0.04 -30.75
CA SER A 505 25.27 -1.38 -30.44
C SER A 505 24.09 -1.92 -31.29
N PRO A 506 24.16 -3.14 -31.87
CA PRO A 506 23.12 -3.69 -32.75
C PRO A 506 21.84 -4.22 -32.06
N HIS A 507 21.56 -3.81 -30.81
CA HIS A 507 20.52 -4.45 -29.98
C HIS A 507 19.52 -3.48 -29.35
N TRP A 508 19.45 -2.24 -29.87
CA TRP A 508 18.41 -1.32 -29.46
C TRP A 508 17.08 -1.75 -30.07
N LYS A 509 16.04 -1.79 -29.24
CA LYS A 509 14.65 -1.88 -29.68
C LYS A 509 14.08 -0.48 -29.78
N TYR A 510 13.07 -0.32 -30.61
CA TYR A 510 12.41 0.97 -30.83
C TYR A 510 10.95 0.88 -30.44
N GLY A 511 10.43 1.97 -29.90
CA GLY A 511 9.05 2.10 -29.51
C GLY A 511 8.72 3.55 -29.24
N PHE A 512 7.56 3.77 -28.63
CA PHE A 512 7.19 5.10 -28.18
C PHE A 512 6.43 5.05 -26.88
N VAL A 513 6.44 6.18 -26.18
CA VAL A 513 5.70 6.39 -24.95
C VAL A 513 4.58 7.37 -25.22
N LEU A 514 3.39 6.99 -24.77
CA LEU A 514 2.22 7.83 -24.56
C LEU A 514 1.96 7.96 -23.06
N PRO A 515 1.24 9.00 -22.62
CA PRO A 515 0.79 9.09 -21.24
C PRO A 515 0.03 7.83 -20.81
N LEU A 516 0.51 7.20 -19.73
CA LEU A 516 -0.11 6.02 -19.11
C LEU A 516 -1.02 6.47 -17.97
N GLY A 517 -2.33 6.40 -18.19
CA GLY A 517 -3.33 6.79 -17.19
C GLY A 517 -3.95 5.61 -16.45
N GLU A 518 -4.85 5.93 -15.51
CA GLU A 518 -5.69 4.91 -14.88
C GLU A 518 -6.68 4.32 -15.90
N LEU A 519 -6.97 3.02 -15.77
CA LEU A 519 -8.09 2.41 -16.50
C LEU A 519 -9.40 3.07 -16.08
N LEU A 520 -10.25 3.41 -17.04
CA LEU A 520 -11.59 3.88 -16.71
C LEU A 520 -12.47 2.70 -16.34
N PRO A 521 -13.57 2.94 -15.61
CA PRO A 521 -14.57 1.91 -15.36
C PRO A 521 -15.06 1.20 -16.64
N VAL A 522 -15.17 1.94 -17.76
CA VAL A 522 -15.57 1.40 -19.07
C VAL A 522 -14.55 0.40 -19.64
N ASP A 523 -13.26 0.54 -19.29
CA ASP A 523 -12.18 -0.35 -19.72
C ASP A 523 -12.04 -1.55 -18.77
N ILE A 524 -12.16 -1.31 -17.45
CA ILE A 524 -11.99 -2.33 -16.41
C ILE A 524 -12.97 -3.49 -16.63
N GLY A 525 -14.22 -3.18 -17.02
CA GLY A 525 -15.23 -4.19 -17.25
C GLY A 525 -14.90 -5.23 -18.29
N PRO A 526 -14.72 -4.84 -19.57
CA PRO A 526 -14.32 -5.79 -20.61
C PRO A 526 -13.05 -6.57 -20.24
N LEU A 527 -12.13 -5.97 -19.50
CA LEU A 527 -10.89 -6.61 -19.07
C LEU A 527 -11.09 -7.59 -17.89
N SER A 528 -12.12 -7.39 -17.07
CA SER A 528 -12.45 -8.21 -15.90
C SER A 528 -13.42 -9.35 -16.22
N VAL A 529 -14.18 -9.25 -17.32
CA VAL A 529 -15.06 -10.33 -17.76
C VAL A 529 -14.22 -11.52 -18.25
N PHE A 530 -14.50 -12.70 -17.71
CA PHE A 530 -13.91 -13.96 -18.16
C PHE A 530 -14.85 -14.65 -19.14
N GLU A 531 -14.39 -14.77 -20.38
CA GLU A 531 -15.03 -15.69 -21.33
C GLU A 531 -14.56 -17.11 -20.97
N GLY A 532 -15.50 -17.93 -20.47
CA GLY A 532 -15.25 -19.33 -20.12
C GLY A 532 -15.16 -19.60 -18.62
N CYS A 533 -14.34 -20.58 -18.26
CA CYS A 533 -14.23 -21.12 -16.92
C CYS A 533 -13.65 -20.08 -15.94
N ALA A 534 -14.37 -19.74 -14.88
CA ALA A 534 -13.90 -18.76 -13.90
C ALA A 534 -12.58 -19.14 -13.20
N THR A 535 -12.24 -20.43 -13.17
CA THR A 535 -10.99 -20.90 -12.59
C THR A 535 -9.84 -20.84 -13.58
N CYS A 536 -10.00 -21.38 -14.79
CA CYS A 536 -8.89 -21.61 -15.73
C CYS A 536 -8.99 -20.87 -17.07
N GLY A 537 -10.09 -20.15 -17.31
CA GLY A 537 -10.33 -19.41 -18.56
C GLY A 537 -10.47 -20.28 -19.81
N GLU A 538 -10.57 -21.60 -19.68
CA GLU A 538 -10.89 -22.50 -20.80
C GLU A 538 -12.39 -22.47 -21.10
N GLU A 539 -12.78 -22.93 -22.28
CA GLU A 539 -14.19 -22.97 -22.69
C GLU A 539 -15.06 -23.68 -21.63
N ALA A 540 -16.10 -22.99 -21.16
CA ALA A 540 -16.96 -23.52 -20.12
C ALA A 540 -17.98 -24.50 -20.71
N ARG A 541 -18.23 -25.60 -19.97
CA ARG A 541 -19.16 -26.67 -20.37
C ARG A 541 -20.38 -26.77 -19.45
N SER A 542 -20.34 -26.06 -18.33
CA SER A 542 -21.38 -26.09 -17.30
C SER A 542 -21.38 -24.79 -16.53
N SER A 543 -22.55 -24.32 -16.12
CA SER A 543 -22.71 -23.23 -15.17
C SER A 543 -22.99 -23.77 -13.76
N CYS A 544 -22.84 -22.92 -12.75
CA CYS A 544 -23.23 -23.25 -11.39
C CYS A 544 -24.76 -23.45 -11.31
N ALA A 545 -25.22 -24.67 -11.03
CA ALA A 545 -26.64 -25.03 -11.02
C ALA A 545 -27.55 -24.21 -10.06
N LYS A 546 -26.97 -23.47 -9.10
CA LYS A 546 -27.74 -22.66 -8.15
C LYS A 546 -27.89 -21.20 -8.56
N CYS A 547 -26.80 -20.57 -8.99
CA CYS A 547 -26.80 -19.15 -9.30
C CYS A 547 -26.72 -18.85 -10.79
N ASP A 548 -26.36 -19.83 -11.62
CA ASP A 548 -26.15 -19.72 -13.08
C ASP A 548 -25.18 -18.61 -13.51
N ASN A 549 -24.49 -17.96 -12.55
CA ASN A 549 -23.70 -16.76 -12.80
C ASN A 549 -22.25 -17.05 -13.20
N VAL A 550 -21.73 -18.18 -12.72
CA VAL A 550 -20.32 -18.56 -12.92
C VAL A 550 -20.26 -19.84 -13.72
N GLN A 551 -19.37 -19.84 -14.70
CA GLN A 551 -19.20 -20.92 -15.65
C GLN A 551 -17.90 -21.69 -15.39
N TYR A 552 -17.92 -22.99 -15.67
CA TYR A 552 -16.81 -23.92 -15.42
C TYR A 552 -16.65 -24.91 -16.57
N CYS A 553 -15.40 -25.25 -16.90
CA CYS A 553 -15.09 -26.32 -17.86
C CYS A 553 -15.24 -27.73 -17.25
N SER A 554 -15.23 -27.83 -15.92
CA SER A 554 -15.29 -29.12 -15.20
C SER A 554 -15.75 -28.95 -13.74
N LYS A 555 -16.24 -30.04 -13.15
CA LYS A 555 -16.57 -30.11 -11.71
C LYS A 555 -15.35 -29.85 -10.80
N ALA A 556 -14.14 -30.16 -11.27
CA ALA A 556 -12.91 -29.89 -10.52
C ALA A 556 -12.67 -28.38 -10.39
N CYS A 557 -12.85 -27.61 -11.46
CA CYS A 557 -12.77 -26.15 -11.42
C CYS A 557 -13.87 -25.56 -10.54
N GLN A 558 -15.11 -26.05 -10.66
CA GLN A 558 -16.20 -25.62 -9.78
C GLN A 558 -15.88 -25.84 -8.29
N LYS A 559 -15.31 -26.99 -7.91
CA LYS A 559 -14.92 -27.27 -6.52
C LYS A 559 -13.80 -26.34 -6.03
N LEU A 560 -12.83 -26.03 -6.88
CA LEU A 560 -11.73 -25.12 -6.54
C LEU A 560 -12.22 -23.70 -6.29
N ASP A 561 -13.13 -23.22 -7.14
CA ASP A 561 -13.70 -21.88 -7.03
C ASP A 561 -14.78 -21.77 -5.93
N PHE A 562 -15.36 -22.89 -5.50
CA PHE A 562 -16.52 -22.90 -4.60
C PHE A 562 -16.33 -22.06 -3.34
N HIS A 563 -15.15 -22.04 -2.73
CA HIS A 563 -14.92 -21.27 -1.51
C HIS A 563 -15.04 -19.76 -1.74
N ALA A 564 -14.47 -19.24 -2.83
CA ALA A 564 -14.59 -17.83 -3.21
C ALA A 564 -15.98 -17.51 -3.76
N HIS A 565 -16.58 -18.44 -4.52
CA HIS A 565 -17.89 -18.27 -5.14
C HIS A 565 -19.07 -18.41 -4.16
N LYS A 566 -18.92 -19.13 -3.04
CA LYS A 566 -20.05 -19.53 -2.17
C LYS A 566 -20.87 -18.35 -1.67
N SER A 567 -20.23 -17.25 -1.29
CA SER A 567 -20.94 -16.07 -0.79
C SER A 567 -21.78 -15.42 -1.90
N LEU A 568 -21.19 -15.21 -3.08
CA LEU A 568 -21.90 -14.78 -4.29
C LEU A 568 -23.05 -15.73 -4.65
N CYS A 569 -22.80 -17.04 -4.67
CA CYS A 569 -23.78 -18.06 -4.99
C CYS A 569 -25.00 -17.96 -4.08
N ARG A 570 -24.77 -17.84 -2.76
CA ARG A 570 -25.84 -17.70 -1.76
C ARG A 570 -26.57 -16.38 -1.95
N ALA A 571 -25.83 -15.28 -2.07
CA ALA A 571 -26.38 -13.94 -2.27
C ALA A 571 -27.39 -13.89 -3.41
N VAL A 572 -27.07 -14.51 -4.54
CA VAL A 572 -27.91 -14.53 -5.73
C VAL A 572 -29.03 -15.58 -5.63
N SER A 573 -28.74 -16.80 -5.17
CA SER A 573 -29.71 -17.91 -5.19
C SER A 573 -30.78 -17.83 -4.10
N SER A 574 -30.51 -17.17 -2.97
CA SER A 574 -31.48 -17.06 -1.86
C SER A 574 -32.13 -15.68 -1.73
N GLY A 575 -31.78 -14.74 -2.58
CA GLY A 575 -32.28 -13.37 -2.49
C GLY A 575 -33.71 -13.22 -3.00
N THR A 576 -34.48 -12.33 -2.37
CA THR A 576 -35.76 -11.88 -2.92
C THR A 576 -35.50 -10.88 -4.06
N TRP A 577 -36.02 -11.19 -5.25
CA TRP A 577 -35.82 -10.38 -6.45
C TRP A 577 -37.04 -9.50 -6.73
N THR A 578 -36.81 -8.18 -6.84
CA THR A 578 -37.83 -7.20 -7.20
C THR A 578 -37.61 -6.74 -8.64
N THR A 579 -38.61 -6.87 -9.50
CA THR A 579 -38.56 -6.27 -10.84
C THR A 579 -38.76 -4.77 -10.73
N ILE A 580 -37.82 -4.01 -11.31
CA ILE A 580 -37.85 -2.56 -11.44
C ILE A 580 -37.81 -2.20 -12.92
N THR A 581 -38.48 -1.11 -13.30
CA THR A 581 -38.39 -0.54 -14.64
C THR A 581 -37.49 0.68 -14.58
N LEU A 582 -36.38 0.63 -15.30
CA LEU A 582 -35.45 1.75 -15.46
C LEU A 582 -35.84 2.56 -16.69
N GLU A 583 -35.45 3.84 -16.71
CA GLU A 583 -35.74 4.73 -17.83
C GLU A 583 -34.51 5.55 -18.19
N SER A 584 -34.40 5.88 -19.48
CA SER A 584 -33.59 7.03 -19.90
C SER A 584 -34.14 8.29 -19.23
N TYR A 585 -33.28 9.27 -18.97
CA TYR A 585 -33.59 10.52 -18.28
C TYR A 585 -35.05 10.99 -18.47
N PRO A 586 -35.91 10.94 -17.43
CA PRO A 586 -37.37 11.04 -17.57
C PRO A 586 -37.88 12.49 -17.71
N TRP A 587 -36.97 13.48 -17.66
CA TRP A 587 -37.31 14.91 -17.74
C TRP A 587 -36.95 15.42 -19.14
N ALA A 588 -37.84 16.25 -19.70
CA ALA A 588 -37.76 16.83 -21.04
C ALA A 588 -36.35 17.33 -21.39
N GLU A 589 -36.04 17.30 -22.70
CA GLU A 589 -34.82 17.83 -23.31
C GLU A 589 -34.18 18.90 -22.42
N PRO A 590 -33.04 18.61 -21.77
CA PRO A 590 -32.41 19.56 -20.86
C PRO A 590 -32.30 20.90 -21.56
N LYS A 591 -33.03 21.89 -21.01
CA LYS A 591 -33.17 23.21 -21.64
C LYS A 591 -31.82 23.91 -21.77
N ASP A 592 -30.85 23.50 -20.94
CA ASP A 592 -29.45 23.85 -21.06
C ASP A 592 -28.57 22.62 -21.32
N PRO A 593 -27.64 22.67 -22.29
CA PRO A 593 -26.65 21.61 -22.54
C PRO A 593 -25.84 21.19 -21.30
N GLY A 594 -25.74 22.07 -20.30
CA GLY A 594 -25.06 21.82 -19.02
C GLY A 594 -25.84 20.95 -18.02
N ASP A 595 -27.16 20.79 -18.19
CA ASP A 595 -28.00 19.95 -17.31
C ASP A 595 -28.08 18.49 -17.74
N ARG A 596 -27.45 18.14 -18.88
CA ARG A 596 -27.26 16.75 -19.28
C ARG A 596 -26.31 16.09 -18.29
N ILE A 597 -26.83 15.16 -17.48
CA ILE A 597 -26.01 14.25 -16.67
C ILE A 597 -25.24 13.34 -17.62
N GLY A 598 -24.11 13.83 -18.08
CA GLY A 598 -23.12 13.06 -18.79
C GLY A 598 -22.33 12.19 -17.85
N VAL A 599 -21.98 11.00 -18.29
CA VAL A 599 -20.75 10.40 -17.80
C VAL A 599 -19.64 11.29 -18.36
N MET A 600 -19.06 12.13 -17.50
CA MET A 600 -17.90 12.93 -17.88
C MET A 600 -16.83 11.93 -18.31
N ASN A 601 -16.52 11.92 -19.60
CA ASN A 601 -15.40 11.15 -20.09
C ASN A 601 -14.17 11.89 -19.59
N ASN A 602 -13.60 11.38 -18.50
CA ASN A 602 -12.40 11.98 -17.88
C ASN A 602 -11.25 12.14 -18.89
N THR A 603 -11.28 11.41 -20.02
CA THR A 603 -10.27 11.48 -21.07
C THR A 603 -10.41 12.72 -21.98
N THR A 604 -11.64 13.06 -22.38
CA THR A 604 -11.88 14.18 -23.30
C THR A 604 -12.44 15.41 -22.60
N GLY A 605 -12.82 15.29 -21.32
CA GLY A 605 -13.67 16.24 -20.62
C GLY A 605 -15.09 16.32 -21.20
N SER A 606 -15.37 15.60 -22.30
CA SER A 606 -16.66 15.61 -22.95
C SER A 606 -17.63 14.73 -22.18
N ILE A 607 -18.87 15.20 -22.07
CA ILE A 607 -19.99 14.40 -21.64
C ILE A 607 -20.24 13.36 -22.74
N VAL A 608 -19.97 12.08 -22.47
CA VAL A 608 -20.45 11.01 -23.35
C VAL A 608 -21.94 10.90 -23.11
N HIS A 609 -22.71 11.31 -24.11
CA HIS A 609 -24.13 11.03 -24.14
C HIS A 609 -24.30 9.53 -24.27
N ILE A 610 -24.84 8.91 -23.23
CA ILE A 610 -25.37 7.56 -23.35
C ILE A 610 -26.62 7.70 -24.21
N ASP A 611 -26.66 6.98 -25.31
CA ASP A 611 -27.80 6.98 -26.22
C ASP A 611 -29.09 6.80 -25.42
N SER A 612 -30.11 7.59 -25.74
CA SER A 612 -31.46 7.48 -25.15
C SER A 612 -32.18 6.18 -25.51
N GLY A 613 -31.55 5.33 -26.32
CA GLY A 613 -32.05 4.02 -26.71
C GLY A 613 -32.00 2.99 -25.58
N VAL A 614 -32.55 1.81 -25.89
CA VAL A 614 -32.47 0.65 -25.02
C VAL A 614 -30.99 0.31 -24.76
N PRO A 615 -30.54 0.22 -23.50
CA PRO A 615 -29.17 -0.16 -23.18
C PRO A 615 -28.81 -1.51 -23.78
N ARG A 616 -27.59 -1.62 -24.34
CA ARG A 616 -27.10 -2.89 -24.88
C ARG A 616 -27.03 -3.93 -23.77
N ASP A 617 -27.54 -5.14 -24.05
CA ASP A 617 -27.48 -6.25 -23.11
C ASP A 617 -26.06 -6.84 -23.04
N ARG A 618 -25.23 -6.25 -22.19
CA ARG A 618 -23.85 -6.72 -22.01
C ARG A 618 -23.79 -8.02 -21.21
N TYR A 619 -24.72 -8.20 -20.29
CA TYR A 619 -24.70 -9.26 -19.30
C TYR A 619 -25.57 -10.45 -19.71
N GLY A 620 -26.52 -10.27 -20.63
CA GLY A 620 -27.45 -11.32 -21.01
C GLY A 620 -28.14 -11.88 -19.76
N ASP A 621 -27.98 -13.18 -19.54
CA ASP A 621 -28.61 -13.89 -18.43
C ASP A 621 -27.82 -13.91 -17.11
N ILE A 622 -26.62 -13.31 -17.05
CA ILE A 622 -25.80 -13.31 -15.83
C ILE A 622 -26.17 -12.17 -14.88
N TYR A 623 -25.94 -12.41 -13.59
CA TYR A 623 -26.11 -11.45 -12.51
C TYR A 623 -24.87 -10.55 -12.38
N PHE A 624 -25.10 -9.27 -12.18
CA PHE A 624 -24.04 -8.26 -12.07
C PHE A 624 -24.41 -7.24 -10.99
N LEU A 625 -23.46 -6.35 -10.66
CA LEU A 625 -23.63 -5.41 -9.56
C LEU A 625 -24.07 -4.03 -10.07
N LEU A 626 -25.17 -3.52 -9.53
CA LEU A 626 -25.64 -2.15 -9.69
C LEU A 626 -25.16 -1.28 -8.55
N LYS A 627 -24.80 -0.04 -8.87
CA LYS A 627 -24.69 1.07 -7.92
C LYS A 627 -25.95 1.92 -8.03
N LEU A 628 -26.65 2.05 -6.92
CA LEU A 628 -27.81 2.92 -6.78
C LEU A 628 -27.38 4.13 -5.96
N GLN A 629 -27.66 5.32 -6.46
CA GLN A 629 -27.21 6.57 -5.87
C GLN A 629 -28.33 7.62 -5.86
N CYS A 630 -28.55 8.26 -4.72
CA CYS A 630 -29.40 9.44 -4.66
C CYS A 630 -28.73 10.60 -5.41
N PRO A 631 -29.42 11.28 -6.34
CA PRO A 631 -28.89 12.48 -6.96
C PRO A 631 -28.60 13.54 -5.88
N LYS A 632 -27.46 14.23 -5.99
CA LYS A 632 -27.11 15.33 -5.06
C LYS A 632 -28.00 16.55 -5.27
N VAL A 633 -28.33 16.81 -6.53
CA VAL A 633 -29.20 17.88 -7.00
C VAL A 633 -30.23 17.23 -7.92
N GLY A 634 -31.51 17.50 -7.69
CA GLY A 634 -32.59 16.97 -8.51
C GLY A 634 -33.86 16.64 -7.71
N PRO A 635 -34.92 16.18 -8.39
CA PRO A 635 -36.18 15.83 -7.75
C PRO A 635 -36.01 14.68 -6.75
N GLN A 636 -36.81 14.72 -5.69
CA GLN A 636 -36.85 13.64 -4.70
C GLN A 636 -37.55 12.41 -5.29
N GLY A 637 -37.13 11.22 -4.87
CA GLY A 637 -37.77 9.97 -5.30
C GLY A 637 -37.21 9.38 -6.59
N ILE A 638 -36.01 9.79 -7.01
CA ILE A 638 -35.30 9.17 -8.13
C ILE A 638 -33.98 8.62 -7.63
N LEU A 639 -33.61 7.45 -8.12
CA LEU A 639 -32.30 6.87 -7.92
C LEU A 639 -31.57 6.75 -9.24
N PHE A 640 -30.31 7.16 -9.25
CA PHE A 640 -29.38 6.96 -10.36
C PHE A 640 -28.83 5.54 -10.29
N VAL A 641 -28.92 4.80 -11.39
CA VAL A 641 -28.62 3.37 -11.46
C VAL A 641 -27.67 3.08 -12.60
N TYR A 642 -26.54 2.46 -12.28
CA TYR A 642 -25.52 2.06 -13.26
C TYR A 642 -24.75 0.84 -12.77
N ASP A 643 -24.14 0.13 -13.72
CA ASP A 643 -23.30 -1.05 -13.48
C ASP A 643 -21.83 -0.67 -13.26
N VAL A 644 -21.03 -1.63 -12.76
CA VAL A 644 -19.59 -1.42 -12.42
C VAL A 644 -18.81 -0.88 -13.61
N HIS A 645 -19.24 -1.23 -14.82
CA HIS A 645 -18.55 -0.92 -16.07
C HIS A 645 -19.10 0.33 -16.77
N ARG A 646 -20.11 0.98 -16.17
CA ARG A 646 -20.86 2.08 -16.78
C ARG A 646 -21.28 1.78 -18.23
N SER A 647 -21.66 0.54 -18.50
CA SER A 647 -22.25 0.16 -19.79
C SER A 647 -23.61 0.81 -20.00
N PHE A 648 -24.26 1.23 -18.91
CA PHE A 648 -25.45 2.09 -18.95
C PHE A 648 -25.52 3.02 -17.75
N CYS A 649 -26.38 4.03 -17.85
CA CYS A 649 -26.66 4.96 -16.76
C CYS A 649 -28.11 5.43 -16.87
N LEU A 650 -28.94 4.93 -15.96
CA LEU A 650 -30.39 5.03 -16.04
C LEU A 650 -30.98 5.54 -14.73
N TYR A 651 -32.29 5.76 -14.73
CA TYR A 651 -33.03 6.26 -13.59
C TYR A 651 -34.11 5.27 -13.15
N MET A 652 -34.16 5.03 -11.84
CA MET A 652 -35.30 4.37 -11.20
C MET A 652 -36.20 5.45 -10.62
N CYS A 653 -37.41 5.58 -11.18
CA CYS A 653 -38.37 6.64 -10.83
C CYS A 653 -39.50 6.11 -9.95
N LYS A 654 -39.99 6.95 -9.02
CA LYS A 654 -40.98 6.60 -8.01
C LYS A 654 -42.32 6.18 -8.61
N GLU A 655 -42.68 6.77 -9.73
CA GLU A 655 -43.95 6.56 -10.44
C GLU A 655 -44.10 5.11 -10.87
N LYS A 656 -43.01 4.49 -11.36
CA LYS A 656 -42.99 3.08 -11.78
C LYS A 656 -42.45 2.12 -10.72
N ASN A 657 -41.68 2.62 -9.74
CA ASN A 657 -40.91 1.78 -8.81
C ASN A 657 -41.13 2.14 -7.33
N LEU A 658 -42.34 2.56 -6.95
CA LEU A 658 -42.63 3.10 -5.61
C LEU A 658 -42.11 2.21 -4.48
N GLU A 659 -42.42 0.91 -4.51
CA GLU A 659 -42.03 -0.02 -3.44
C GLU A 659 -40.53 -0.31 -3.44
N ALA A 660 -39.92 -0.50 -4.62
CA ALA A 660 -38.48 -0.72 -4.74
C ALA A 660 -37.68 0.49 -4.24
N ILE A 661 -38.12 1.72 -4.56
CA ILE A 661 -37.48 2.94 -4.05
C ILE A 661 -37.64 3.05 -2.53
N LYS A 662 -38.80 2.74 -1.96
CA LYS A 662 -38.96 2.71 -0.49
C LYS A 662 -38.02 1.72 0.18
N VAL A 663 -37.80 0.55 -0.43
CA VAL A 663 -36.85 -0.46 0.08
C VAL A 663 -35.41 0.06 -0.05
N ALA A 664 -35.03 0.57 -1.22
CA ALA A 664 -33.70 1.12 -1.46
C ALA A 664 -33.38 2.27 -0.49
N LEU A 665 -34.27 3.26 -0.36
CA LEU A 665 -34.09 4.44 0.50
C LEU A 665 -33.92 4.08 1.98
N ARG A 666 -34.55 2.99 2.46
CA ARG A 666 -34.35 2.49 3.82
C ARG A 666 -32.95 1.93 4.07
N GLN A 667 -32.22 1.58 3.01
CA GLN A 667 -30.88 1.00 3.09
C GLN A 667 -29.77 2.02 2.87
N PHE A 668 -30.10 3.24 2.43
CA PHE A 668 -29.13 4.33 2.39
C PHE A 668 -28.78 4.77 3.82
N SER A 669 -27.49 5.04 4.05
CA SER A 669 -27.08 5.71 5.28
C SER A 669 -27.64 7.14 5.35
N PRO A 670 -27.66 7.80 6.53
CA PRO A 670 -28.07 9.21 6.63
C PRO A 670 -27.28 10.14 5.69
N GLU A 671 -26.02 9.81 5.42
CA GLU A 671 -25.14 10.50 4.47
C GLU A 671 -25.48 10.24 2.99
N LYS A 672 -26.49 9.41 2.70
CA LYS A 672 -26.91 8.99 1.36
C LYS A 672 -25.78 8.40 0.52
N ARG A 673 -24.89 7.62 1.17
CA ARG A 673 -23.83 6.88 0.46
C ARG A 673 -24.46 5.91 -0.55
N PRO A 674 -23.86 5.74 -1.74
CA PRO A 674 -24.38 4.80 -2.74
C PRO A 674 -24.49 3.38 -2.15
N ILE A 675 -25.52 2.65 -2.58
CA ILE A 675 -25.71 1.24 -2.23
C ILE A 675 -25.45 0.36 -3.44
N PHE A 676 -25.03 -0.88 -3.20
CA PHE A 676 -24.64 -1.83 -4.24
C PHE A 676 -25.50 -3.08 -4.19
N ARG A 677 -26.18 -3.43 -5.29
CA ARG A 677 -27.13 -4.54 -5.31
C ARG A 677 -26.93 -5.43 -6.53
N TRP A 678 -27.14 -6.73 -6.33
CA TRP A 678 -27.15 -7.69 -7.43
C TRP A 678 -28.36 -7.45 -8.31
N ALA A 679 -28.16 -7.52 -9.62
CA ALA A 679 -29.21 -7.37 -10.61
C ALA A 679 -29.03 -8.35 -11.77
N LYS A 680 -30.12 -8.62 -12.46
CA LYS A 680 -30.17 -9.35 -13.73
C LYS A 680 -31.17 -8.65 -14.64
N ARG A 681 -30.87 -8.57 -15.94
CA ARG A 681 -31.80 -7.99 -16.91
C ARG A 681 -33.01 -8.92 -17.09
N ALA A 682 -34.20 -8.34 -17.18
CA ALA A 682 -35.47 -9.07 -17.34
C ALA A 682 -36.26 -8.64 -18.59
N GLY A 683 -35.89 -7.53 -19.21
CA GLY A 683 -36.43 -7.02 -20.45
C GLY A 683 -35.64 -5.81 -20.93
N ASP A 684 -36.18 -5.06 -21.89
CA ASP A 684 -35.47 -3.90 -22.46
C ASP A 684 -35.19 -2.82 -21.41
N TRP A 685 -36.17 -2.57 -20.56
CA TRP A 685 -36.15 -1.58 -19.48
C TRP A 685 -36.34 -2.21 -18.09
N ASP A 686 -36.67 -3.49 -18.04
CA ASP A 686 -36.97 -4.18 -16.79
C ASP A 686 -35.75 -4.95 -16.26
N TRP A 687 -35.53 -4.81 -14.95
CA TRP A 687 -34.40 -5.41 -14.24
C TRP A 687 -34.89 -6.07 -12.97
N LYS A 688 -34.41 -7.27 -12.68
CA LYS A 688 -34.60 -7.92 -11.38
C LYS A 688 -33.46 -7.51 -10.46
N VAL A 689 -33.77 -6.85 -9.35
CA VAL A 689 -32.79 -6.39 -8.37
C VAL A 689 -33.02 -7.07 -7.03
N CYS A 690 -31.96 -7.61 -6.43
CA CYS A 690 -31.99 -8.17 -5.09
C CYS A 690 -31.57 -7.10 -4.08
N PHE A 691 -32.54 -6.54 -3.36
CA PHE A 691 -32.28 -5.51 -2.35
C PHE A 691 -31.78 -6.06 -1.02
N GLU A 692 -32.09 -7.32 -0.70
CA GLU A 692 -31.78 -7.92 0.60
C GLU A 692 -30.31 -8.37 0.69
N SER A 693 -29.72 -8.77 -0.43
CA SER A 693 -28.36 -9.28 -0.45
C SER A 693 -27.35 -8.15 -0.74
N VAL A 694 -26.56 -7.82 0.28
CA VAL A 694 -25.43 -6.91 0.15
C VAL A 694 -24.23 -7.69 -0.38
N PRO A 695 -23.54 -7.23 -1.44
CA PRO A 695 -22.32 -7.87 -1.89
C PRO A 695 -21.27 -7.84 -0.77
N GLU A 696 -20.58 -8.96 -0.56
CA GLU A 696 -19.49 -9.05 0.42
C GLU A 696 -18.30 -8.15 0.04
N TYR A 697 -18.06 -8.05 -1.27
CA TYR A 697 -17.04 -7.19 -1.86
C TYR A 697 -17.69 -6.19 -2.82
N VAL A 698 -17.41 -4.91 -2.60
CA VAL A 698 -17.75 -3.84 -3.53
C VAL A 698 -16.50 -3.53 -4.34
N PRO A 699 -16.48 -3.77 -5.67
CA PRO A 699 -15.33 -3.43 -6.49
C PRO A 699 -15.08 -1.91 -6.45
N PRO A 700 -13.87 -1.41 -6.74
CA PRO A 700 -13.65 0.03 -6.88
C PRO A 700 -14.53 0.60 -8.03
N TRP A 701 -15.24 1.72 -7.78
CA TRP A 701 -16.25 2.34 -8.67
C TRP A 701 -15.92 3.76 -9.11
#